data_AF-A0A7J6LJQ9-F1
#
_entry.id   AF-A0A7J6LJQ9-F1
#
_cell.length_a   1.000
_cell.length_b   1.000
_cell.length_c   1.000
_cell.angle_alpha   90.00
_cell.angle_beta   90.00
_cell.angle_gamma   90.00
#
_symmetry.space_group_name_H-M   'P 1'
#
loop_
_entity.id
_entity.type
_entity.pdbx_description
1 polymer ?
#
loop_
_entity_poly.entity_id
_entity_poly.type
_entity_poly.pdbx_seq_one_letter_code
_entity_poly.pdbx_strand_id
1 'polypeptide(L)'
;MADFIVDPATAMQSTYTKIDMPFKFSDKSEARTSYRRRLLVEDGDDTPLAVIPREDSVFGKVDREFDGEIDAEILGVPSGARVLEIHSQLQKVSDDLNDMVEDLLEEREKDFFLAYRTHMFTVQRELTSLKNLSDSNETKGRRVQKVRSLEAELQWFTAEALRLDDLCKKHQKRLERFRGNVQELEDDRAFLEEEITASRTEFKALKNAVGQAQTAVERREDRARSGGIPGDTESRAERDSRGREQHSIGPEQSTDTLQEGELRERYDQVVEDLSRSIRTEKAAINRLRDDAGDKMRESSIAQPGPVEGLADIFTRCVDEEAYHWNDSGAANTQPRHRRFCTCVHSRVALHACVRWTSPIADVAHILSDHPGKPFKARPPAGTISLRRAWGIRPTEDGERGVKRQRESREAAGSEPIRRDLVNEYEEEHRGTSSSSASRADAVEDNSNAPPSNVDVTGAASSSTAAARASLVPTLTRGGSLRNQEKILSEIAALRESVDKVLEGEAAKRFKGGFVSAVKSISPNFRVCWLSNQVICTICESNKHRIHTSDLPAQLDRVGRFDIGTTGAAPVAARRRTIIDSLKDHEATVTHRRCSELAQRSVDDQNRRTEMNIARVAYITVVEGDSFARFERSVANLALAGSPVGDINHSRKFLSTFAKAMKKELLDRLVHVLTSPQRCFGSRPTPLGIATDKVTLARRTLQPVSISGIVGGKTQAYLIGAPPAVDKSGRGLVSLLVHTVEGAGISKHHLRSHCVNLSTDGEYVNLRAGNRLAEELDIDYSDDGSSQIFHGWDVAHRLELAHQDAHREVDLRGTLHAEIQGKVGKDFERTREAAGELGVRFYSPVASRHFPTAELGGAAQSGGSY
;
A
#
# COMPACT_ATOMS: atom_id res chain seq x y z
N MET A 1 -35.60 -20.25 -30.12
CA MET A 1 -35.34 -18.86 -30.55
C MET A 1 -33.89 -18.81 -31.00
N ALA A 2 -33.67 -19.05 -32.30
CA ALA A 2 -32.43 -18.70 -32.96
C ALA A 2 -32.58 -17.29 -33.55
N ASP A 3 -31.69 -16.90 -34.47
CA ASP A 3 -31.78 -15.70 -35.31
C ASP A 3 -31.69 -14.37 -34.55
N PHE A 4 -30.51 -14.07 -34.01
CA PHE A 4 -29.89 -12.73 -34.06
C PHE A 4 -28.40 -12.79 -33.65
N ILE A 5 -27.57 -13.39 -34.51
CA ILE A 5 -26.10 -13.28 -34.43
C ILE A 5 -25.66 -12.44 -35.63
N VAL A 6 -25.29 -11.18 -35.37
CA VAL A 6 -24.72 -10.28 -36.38
C VAL A 6 -23.21 -10.40 -36.34
N ASP A 7 -22.59 -10.71 -37.48
CA ASP A 7 -21.14 -10.84 -37.62
C ASP A 7 -20.45 -9.47 -37.45
N PRO A 8 -19.57 -9.29 -36.44
CA PRO A 8 -18.86 -8.04 -36.22
C PRO A 8 -17.93 -7.64 -37.38
N ALA A 9 -17.51 -8.57 -38.25
CA ALA A 9 -16.72 -8.24 -39.44
C ALA A 9 -17.50 -7.40 -40.46
N THR A 10 -18.84 -7.56 -40.52
CA THR A 10 -19.70 -6.83 -41.45
C THR A 10 -19.95 -5.38 -41.00
N ALA A 11 -19.97 -5.13 -39.69
CA ALA A 11 -20.26 -3.79 -39.14
C ALA A 11 -19.18 -2.74 -39.41
N MET A 12 -17.94 -3.14 -39.73
CA MET A 12 -16.80 -2.23 -39.92
C MET A 12 -16.61 -1.66 -41.34
N GLN A 13 -17.43 -2.06 -42.33
CA GLN A 13 -17.21 -1.65 -43.73
C GLN A 13 -17.99 -0.39 -44.18
N SER A 14 -18.82 0.22 -43.32
CA SER A 14 -19.84 1.20 -43.76
C SER A 14 -19.65 2.67 -43.33
N THR A 15 -18.44 3.11 -42.94
CA THR A 15 -18.15 4.54 -42.66
C THR A 15 -16.82 5.07 -43.22
N TYR A 16 -16.28 4.45 -44.28
CA TYR A 16 -15.28 5.12 -45.10
C TYR A 16 -15.94 6.11 -46.08
N THR A 17 -16.17 7.34 -45.62
CA THR A 17 -16.41 8.47 -46.53
C THR A 17 -15.16 8.68 -47.37
N LYS A 18 -15.22 8.22 -48.62
CA LYS A 18 -14.14 8.32 -49.60
C LYS A 18 -13.85 9.79 -49.90
N ILE A 19 -12.80 10.34 -49.28
CA ILE A 19 -12.28 11.67 -49.60
C ILE A 19 -11.55 11.56 -50.94
N ASP A 20 -12.29 11.67 -52.04
CA ASP A 20 -11.71 11.88 -53.36
C ASP A 20 -11.04 13.25 -53.38
N MET A 21 -9.72 13.29 -53.19
CA MET A 21 -8.92 14.51 -53.34
C MET A 21 -8.86 14.88 -54.84
N PRO A 22 -9.43 16.02 -55.27
CA PRO A 22 -9.68 16.29 -56.68
C PRO A 22 -8.46 16.91 -57.39
N PHE A 23 -7.31 16.23 -57.31
CA PHE A 23 -6.04 16.71 -57.88
C PHE A 23 -5.34 15.67 -58.76
N LYS A 24 -5.90 15.48 -59.95
CA LYS A 24 -5.16 15.02 -61.13
C LYS A 24 -5.26 16.06 -62.24
N PHE A 25 -4.43 17.10 -62.17
CA PHE A 25 -4.17 17.93 -63.35
C PHE A 25 -3.33 17.11 -64.33
N SER A 26 -3.93 16.70 -65.44
CA SER A 26 -3.22 16.03 -66.54
C SER A 26 -2.38 16.99 -67.38
N ASP A 27 -2.63 18.31 -67.29
CA ASP A 27 -1.85 19.36 -67.95
C ASP A 27 -1.39 20.45 -66.96
N LYS A 28 -0.15 20.90 -67.14
CA LYS A 28 0.47 22.02 -66.42
C LYS A 28 -0.11 23.38 -66.84
N SER A 29 -0.73 23.49 -68.02
CA SER A 29 -1.38 24.72 -68.49
C SER A 29 -2.60 25.10 -67.61
N GLU A 30 -3.42 24.10 -67.27
CA GLU A 30 -4.64 24.26 -66.49
C GLU A 30 -4.33 24.56 -65.02
N ALA A 31 -3.36 23.86 -64.44
CA ALA A 31 -2.86 24.14 -63.08
C ALA A 31 -2.36 25.60 -62.95
N ARG A 32 -1.59 26.10 -63.92
CA ARG A 32 -1.15 27.51 -63.97
C ARG A 32 -2.32 28.48 -64.07
N THR A 33 -3.32 28.16 -64.87
CA THR A 33 -4.53 29.00 -65.06
C THR A 33 -5.39 29.04 -63.80
N SER A 34 -5.56 27.90 -63.13
CA SER A 34 -6.29 27.78 -61.86
C SER A 34 -5.59 28.54 -60.72
N TYR A 35 -4.25 28.44 -60.63
CA TYR A 35 -3.45 29.21 -59.67
C TYR A 35 -3.57 30.72 -59.90
N ARG A 36 -3.47 31.17 -61.16
CA ARG A 36 -3.70 32.59 -61.53
C ARG A 36 -5.09 33.10 -61.18
N ARG A 37 -6.12 32.24 -61.26
CA ARG A 37 -7.51 32.62 -60.94
C ARG A 37 -7.77 32.68 -59.43
N ARG A 38 -7.06 31.90 -58.60
CA ARG A 38 -7.17 31.97 -57.14
C ARG A 38 -6.44 33.17 -56.53
N LEU A 39 -5.34 33.61 -57.15
CA LEU A 39 -4.60 34.83 -56.78
C LEU A 39 -5.37 36.16 -56.97
N LEU A 40 -6.67 36.11 -57.31
CA LEU A 40 -7.50 37.26 -57.68
C LEU A 40 -8.86 37.30 -56.95
N VAL A 41 -9.08 36.46 -55.92
CA VAL A 41 -10.44 36.25 -55.35
C VAL A 41 -10.52 36.31 -53.82
N GLU A 42 -9.43 36.08 -53.09
CA GLU A 42 -9.36 36.11 -51.60
C GLU A 42 -8.05 36.83 -51.21
N ASP A 43 -7.99 37.79 -50.27
CA ASP A 43 -8.98 38.32 -49.33
C ASP A 43 -9.28 39.82 -49.52
N GLY A 44 -10.33 40.32 -48.86
CA GLY A 44 -10.77 41.73 -48.98
C GLY A 44 -10.13 42.68 -47.98
N ASP A 45 -9.11 43.42 -48.42
CA ASP A 45 -8.69 44.73 -47.90
C ASP A 45 -8.43 45.66 -49.10
N ASP A 46 -8.95 46.88 -49.09
CA ASP A 46 -8.92 47.79 -50.25
C ASP A 46 -7.54 48.43 -50.49
N THR A 47 -6.59 47.64 -50.99
CA THR A 47 -5.34 48.15 -51.59
C THR A 47 -4.92 47.27 -52.76
N PRO A 48 -5.23 47.63 -54.02
CA PRO A 48 -4.85 46.83 -55.16
C PRO A 48 -3.32 46.81 -55.30
N LEU A 49 -2.71 45.64 -55.09
CA LEU A 49 -1.31 45.41 -55.41
C LEU A 49 -1.10 45.72 -56.90
N ALA A 50 -0.32 46.77 -57.17
CA ALA A 50 -0.11 47.27 -58.52
C ALA A 50 0.54 46.19 -59.38
N VAL A 51 -0.24 45.62 -60.31
CA VAL A 51 0.30 44.85 -61.43
C VAL A 51 1.06 45.85 -62.28
N ILE A 52 2.38 45.92 -62.10
CA ILE A 52 3.26 46.76 -62.91
C ILE A 52 3.01 46.38 -64.37
N PRO A 53 2.49 47.30 -65.21
CA PRO A 53 2.34 47.01 -66.62
C PRO A 53 3.72 46.78 -67.22
N ARG A 54 3.87 45.81 -68.12
CA ARG A 54 5.08 45.76 -68.93
C ARG A 54 5.11 46.98 -69.83
N GLU A 55 5.99 47.91 -69.50
CA GLU A 55 6.34 49.02 -70.39
C GLU A 55 7.18 48.48 -71.55
N ASP A 56 6.49 47.99 -72.58
CA ASP A 56 7.09 47.71 -73.90
C ASP A 56 7.62 49.01 -74.57
N SER A 57 7.42 50.17 -73.93
CA SER A 57 7.91 51.52 -74.26
C SER A 57 9.43 51.67 -74.30
N VAL A 58 10.20 50.82 -73.59
CA VAL A 58 11.66 50.97 -73.48
C VAL A 58 12.35 50.70 -74.82
N PHE A 59 11.95 49.64 -75.54
CA PHE A 59 12.50 49.33 -76.86
C PHE A 59 11.89 50.21 -77.97
N GLY A 60 10.61 50.60 -77.85
CA GLY A 60 9.89 51.37 -78.86
C GLY A 60 10.35 52.81 -79.13
N LYS A 61 11.47 53.24 -78.53
CA LYS A 61 12.14 54.53 -78.83
C LYS A 61 13.41 54.39 -79.68
N VAL A 62 14.12 53.26 -79.60
CA VAL A 62 15.40 53.08 -80.30
C VAL A 62 15.18 52.96 -81.82
N ASP A 63 14.10 52.26 -82.21
CA ASP A 63 13.68 52.02 -83.61
C ASP A 63 13.15 53.28 -84.35
N ARG A 64 13.47 54.50 -83.89
CA ARG A 64 13.04 55.77 -84.54
C ARG A 64 14.11 56.83 -84.73
N GLU A 65 15.30 56.68 -84.16
CA GLU A 65 16.42 57.60 -84.39
C GLU A 65 17.49 56.98 -85.32
N PHE A 66 17.33 55.73 -85.75
CA PHE A 66 18.30 55.01 -86.59
C PHE A 66 18.00 55.00 -88.12
N ASP A 67 16.82 55.45 -88.54
CA ASP A 67 16.46 55.60 -89.98
C ASP A 67 16.98 56.91 -90.60
N GLY A 68 17.95 57.57 -89.95
CA GLY A 68 18.57 58.82 -90.38
C GLY A 68 19.55 58.65 -91.55
N GLU A 69 19.01 58.46 -92.76
CA GLU A 69 19.57 58.83 -94.07
C GLU A 69 21.11 59.01 -94.12
N ILE A 70 21.86 57.88 -94.17
CA ILE A 70 23.33 57.91 -94.30
C ILE A 70 23.71 58.31 -95.73
N ASP A 71 23.85 59.63 -95.92
CA ASP A 71 24.10 60.25 -97.21
C ASP A 71 25.50 59.94 -97.78
N ALA A 72 25.60 59.83 -99.10
CA ALA A 72 26.69 59.12 -99.77
C ALA A 72 27.96 59.97 -100.05
N GLU A 73 28.62 60.49 -99.01
CA GLU A 73 29.85 61.31 -99.15
C GLU A 73 31.08 60.76 -98.40
N ILE A 74 31.63 59.64 -98.88
CA ILE A 74 32.89 59.02 -98.37
C ILE A 74 33.91 58.78 -99.50
N LEU A 75 34.21 59.81 -100.31
CA LEU A 75 35.34 59.81 -101.27
C LEU A 75 36.03 61.19 -101.33
N GLY A 76 36.57 61.68 -100.20
CA GLY A 76 37.21 63.01 -100.10
C GLY A 76 38.13 63.19 -98.88
N VAL A 77 39.39 62.75 -99.01
CA VAL A 77 40.52 62.89 -98.05
C VAL A 77 40.70 64.37 -97.62
N PRO A 78 40.84 64.75 -96.32
CA PRO A 78 41.98 64.32 -95.51
C PRO A 78 41.83 64.15 -93.96
N SER A 79 42.85 63.50 -93.39
CA SER A 79 43.44 63.73 -92.05
C SER A 79 42.55 63.75 -90.79
N GLY A 80 42.31 62.57 -90.22
CA GLY A 80 42.37 62.31 -88.78
C GLY A 80 41.23 62.85 -87.89
N ALA A 81 40.93 64.15 -87.92
CA ALA A 81 40.00 64.80 -86.99
C ALA A 81 38.59 64.17 -87.03
N ARG A 82 38.03 63.98 -88.22
CA ARG A 82 36.71 63.33 -88.40
C ARG A 82 36.70 61.86 -87.95
N VAL A 83 37.85 61.17 -87.99
CA VAL A 83 37.98 59.80 -87.46
C VAL A 83 38.00 59.80 -85.94
N LEU A 84 38.67 60.76 -85.30
CA LEU A 84 38.64 60.94 -83.85
C LEU A 84 37.25 61.39 -83.35
N GLU A 85 36.55 62.21 -84.13
CA GLU A 85 35.16 62.62 -83.85
C GLU A 85 34.19 61.45 -83.94
N ILE A 86 34.22 60.65 -85.01
CA ILE A 86 33.42 59.43 -85.14
C ILE A 86 33.81 58.40 -84.05
N HIS A 87 35.09 58.28 -83.70
CA HIS A 87 35.52 57.44 -82.57
C HIS A 87 34.97 57.98 -81.23
N SER A 88 34.91 59.30 -81.04
CA SER A 88 34.31 59.89 -79.83
C SER A 88 32.80 59.67 -79.77
N GLN A 89 32.11 59.66 -80.92
CA GLN A 89 30.69 59.33 -81.00
C GLN A 89 30.44 57.83 -80.75
N LEU A 90 31.24 56.94 -81.35
CA LEU A 90 31.19 55.49 -81.09
C LEU A 90 31.53 55.15 -79.64
N GLN A 91 32.51 55.83 -79.04
CA GLN A 91 32.83 55.68 -77.62
C GLN A 91 31.64 56.12 -76.77
N LYS A 92 31.07 57.31 -77.02
CA LYS A 92 29.89 57.77 -76.28
C LYS A 92 28.70 56.81 -76.42
N VAL A 93 28.40 56.31 -77.62
CA VAL A 93 27.32 55.32 -77.82
C VAL A 93 27.64 53.98 -77.13
N SER A 94 28.92 53.60 -77.03
CA SER A 94 29.32 52.43 -76.23
C SER A 94 29.18 52.67 -74.74
N ASP A 95 29.47 53.89 -74.26
CA ASP A 95 29.34 54.27 -72.85
C ASP A 95 27.86 54.38 -72.47
N ASP A 96 27.05 55.11 -73.26
CA ASP A 96 25.59 55.21 -73.13
C ASP A 96 24.93 53.80 -73.17
N LEU A 97 25.47 52.85 -73.96
CA LEU A 97 24.99 51.46 -74.01
C LEU A 97 25.42 50.63 -72.80
N ASN A 98 26.63 50.85 -72.26
CA ASN A 98 27.08 50.20 -71.03
C ASN A 98 26.20 50.66 -69.85
N ASP A 99 25.95 51.97 -69.72
CA ASP A 99 25.08 52.54 -68.69
C ASP A 99 23.67 51.93 -68.77
N MET A 100 23.06 51.85 -69.97
CA MET A 100 21.75 51.19 -70.16
C MET A 100 21.76 49.68 -69.83
N VAL A 101 22.89 48.99 -70.00
CA VAL A 101 23.04 47.57 -69.65
C VAL A 101 23.22 47.40 -68.14
N GLU A 102 23.96 48.29 -67.47
CA GLU A 102 24.10 48.28 -66.00
C GLU A 102 22.76 48.60 -65.32
N ASP A 103 22.03 49.63 -65.76
CA ASP A 103 20.66 49.94 -65.29
C ASP A 103 19.71 48.74 -65.44
N LEU A 104 19.69 48.11 -66.62
CA LEU A 104 18.80 46.98 -66.91
C LEU A 104 19.19 45.73 -66.10
N LEU A 105 20.49 45.50 -65.86
CA LEU A 105 20.96 44.44 -64.97
C LEU A 105 20.56 44.71 -63.51
N GLU A 106 20.72 45.94 -63.03
CA GLU A 106 20.28 46.35 -61.69
C GLU A 106 18.76 46.17 -61.52
N GLU A 107 17.93 46.57 -62.49
CA GLU A 107 16.49 46.33 -62.46
C GLU A 107 16.16 44.82 -62.41
N ARG A 108 16.83 44.01 -63.22
CA ARG A 108 16.59 42.55 -63.26
C ARG A 108 17.07 41.84 -62.01
N GLU A 109 18.13 42.32 -61.36
CA GLU A 109 18.57 41.83 -60.06
C GLU A 109 17.55 42.17 -58.96
N LYS A 110 17.03 43.41 -58.94
CA LYS A 110 15.97 43.85 -58.02
C LYS A 110 14.68 43.02 -58.20
N ASP A 111 14.23 42.81 -59.44
CA ASP A 111 13.12 41.91 -59.81
C ASP A 111 13.35 40.49 -59.29
N PHE A 112 14.53 39.93 -59.56
CA PHE A 112 14.88 38.56 -59.20
C PHE A 112 14.89 38.36 -57.68
N PHE A 113 15.48 39.28 -56.92
CA PHE A 113 15.47 39.21 -55.46
C PHE A 113 14.06 39.37 -54.87
N LEU A 114 13.21 40.21 -55.45
CA LEU A 114 11.82 40.35 -55.01
C LEU A 114 11.02 39.07 -55.26
N ALA A 115 11.16 38.48 -56.45
CA ALA A 115 10.53 37.20 -56.79
C ALA A 115 11.04 36.04 -55.90
N TYR A 116 12.35 35.96 -55.70
CA TYR A 116 12.97 34.96 -54.82
C TYR A 116 12.51 35.10 -53.37
N ARG A 117 12.51 36.32 -52.81
CA ARG A 117 12.04 36.60 -51.45
C ARG A 117 10.57 36.23 -51.26
N THR A 118 9.72 36.53 -52.25
CA THR A 118 8.30 36.16 -52.26
C THR A 118 8.10 34.65 -52.30
N HIS A 119 8.89 33.94 -53.12
CA HIS A 119 8.87 32.48 -53.14
C HIS A 119 9.37 31.87 -51.81
N MET A 120 10.45 32.40 -51.22
CA MET A 120 10.97 31.94 -49.93
C MET A 120 9.96 32.14 -48.78
N PHE A 121 9.24 33.26 -48.73
CA PHE A 121 8.14 33.42 -47.76
C PHE A 121 7.01 32.40 -47.99
N THR A 122 6.72 32.06 -49.24
CA THR A 122 5.73 31.01 -49.58
C THR A 122 6.19 29.64 -49.06
N VAL A 123 7.45 29.26 -49.32
CA VAL A 123 8.06 28.02 -48.82
C VAL A 123 8.10 27.99 -47.28
N GLN A 124 8.44 29.09 -46.60
CA GLN A 124 8.41 29.18 -45.14
C GLN A 124 7.00 28.97 -44.57
N ARG A 125 5.96 29.53 -45.22
CA ARG A 125 4.56 29.34 -44.85
C ARG A 125 4.12 27.88 -45.06
N GLU A 126 4.51 27.26 -46.17
CA GLU A 126 4.22 25.85 -46.46
C GLU A 126 4.91 24.89 -45.48
N LEU A 127 6.20 25.09 -45.19
CA LEU A 127 6.93 24.32 -44.17
C LEU A 127 6.30 24.45 -42.78
N THR A 128 5.84 25.66 -42.41
CA THR A 128 5.13 25.90 -41.14
C THR A 128 3.78 25.16 -41.11
N SER A 129 3.03 25.17 -42.22
CA SER A 129 1.76 24.46 -42.35
C SER A 129 1.94 22.94 -42.28
N LEU A 130 2.93 22.39 -42.99
CA LEU A 130 3.28 20.96 -42.95
C LEU A 130 3.74 20.52 -41.56
N LYS A 131 4.52 21.36 -40.84
CA LYS A 131 4.89 21.11 -39.45
C LYS A 131 3.64 21.05 -38.54
N ASN A 132 2.77 22.05 -38.62
CA ASN A 132 1.54 22.09 -37.82
C ASN A 132 0.63 20.87 -38.11
N LEU A 133 0.59 20.40 -39.36
CA LEU A 133 -0.12 19.18 -39.75
C LEU A 133 0.54 17.91 -39.18
N SER A 134 1.87 17.84 -39.18
CA SER A 134 2.63 16.76 -38.53
C SER A 134 2.34 16.69 -37.03
N ASP A 135 2.44 17.82 -36.33
CA ASP A 135 2.19 17.92 -34.88
C ASP A 135 0.72 17.59 -34.54
N SER A 136 -0.22 17.99 -35.40
CA SER A 136 -1.64 17.60 -35.32
C SER A 136 -1.84 16.09 -35.50
N ASN A 137 -1.10 15.45 -36.41
CA ASN A 137 -1.20 14.01 -36.64
C ASN A 137 -0.49 13.18 -35.57
N GLU A 138 0.62 13.68 -35.00
CA GLU A 138 1.28 13.03 -33.87
C GLU A 138 0.39 13.07 -32.61
N THR A 139 -0.23 14.22 -32.31
CA THR A 139 -1.17 14.34 -31.19
C THR A 139 -2.43 13.50 -31.38
N LYS A 140 -2.94 13.31 -32.61
CA LYS A 140 -3.97 12.29 -32.92
C LYS A 140 -3.45 10.87 -32.66
N GLY A 141 -2.24 10.54 -33.10
CA GLY A 141 -1.59 9.24 -32.86
C GLY A 141 -1.51 8.89 -31.38
N ARG A 142 -1.02 9.83 -30.54
CA ARG A 142 -0.98 9.68 -29.07
C ARG A 142 -2.37 9.43 -28.46
N ARG A 143 -3.42 10.09 -28.97
CA ARG A 143 -4.82 9.85 -28.54
C ARG A 143 -5.29 8.44 -28.91
N VAL A 144 -5.08 8.00 -30.16
CA VAL A 144 -5.44 6.64 -30.62
C VAL A 144 -4.70 5.57 -29.82
N GLN A 145 -3.43 5.79 -29.47
CA GLN A 145 -2.66 4.89 -28.62
C GLN A 145 -3.25 4.78 -27.21
N LYS A 146 -3.69 5.89 -26.59
CA LYS A 146 -4.35 5.82 -25.26
C LYS A 146 -5.75 5.21 -25.32
N VAL A 147 -6.51 5.42 -26.41
CA VAL A 147 -7.78 4.70 -26.64
C VAL A 147 -7.53 3.19 -26.66
N ARG A 148 -6.55 2.71 -27.45
CA ARG A 148 -6.18 1.28 -27.49
C ARG A 148 -5.72 0.71 -26.15
N SER A 149 -5.05 1.50 -25.30
CA SER A 149 -4.71 1.02 -23.95
C SER A 149 -5.96 0.89 -23.09
N LEU A 150 -6.88 1.88 -23.12
CA LEU A 150 -8.15 1.82 -22.39
C LEU A 150 -9.06 0.68 -22.87
N GLU A 151 -9.06 0.37 -24.17
CA GLU A 151 -9.76 -0.78 -24.74
C GLU A 151 -9.18 -2.10 -24.22
N ALA A 152 -7.85 -2.24 -24.16
CA ALA A 152 -7.19 -3.42 -23.60
C ALA A 152 -7.39 -3.55 -22.07
N GLU A 153 -7.33 -2.44 -21.33
CA GLU A 153 -7.66 -2.35 -19.90
C GLU A 153 -9.11 -2.81 -19.66
N LEU A 154 -10.08 -2.33 -20.46
CA LEU A 154 -11.49 -2.71 -20.37
C LEU A 154 -11.75 -4.18 -20.74
N GLN A 155 -11.07 -4.72 -21.76
CA GLN A 155 -11.14 -6.14 -22.11
C GLN A 155 -10.60 -7.01 -20.97
N TRP A 156 -9.50 -6.60 -20.31
CA TRP A 156 -8.96 -7.29 -19.15
C TRP A 156 -9.93 -7.28 -17.96
N PHE A 157 -10.51 -6.12 -17.61
CA PHE A 157 -11.53 -6.03 -16.56
C PHE A 157 -12.76 -6.89 -16.88
N THR A 158 -13.17 -6.98 -18.15
CA THR A 158 -14.31 -7.82 -18.57
C THR A 158 -14.00 -9.30 -18.39
N ALA A 159 -12.80 -9.75 -18.79
CA ALA A 159 -12.35 -11.13 -18.60
C ALA A 159 -12.22 -11.50 -17.10
N GLU A 160 -11.69 -10.59 -16.29
CA GLU A 160 -11.54 -10.78 -14.84
C GLU A 160 -12.89 -10.80 -14.12
N ALA A 161 -13.84 -9.95 -14.50
CA ALA A 161 -15.20 -9.96 -13.97
C ALA A 161 -15.92 -11.30 -14.25
N LEU A 162 -15.78 -11.83 -15.47
CA LEU A 162 -16.29 -13.16 -15.84
C LEU A 162 -15.59 -14.27 -15.02
N ARG A 163 -14.27 -14.20 -14.83
CA ARG A 163 -13.52 -15.15 -14.00
C ARG A 163 -13.97 -15.14 -12.53
N LEU A 164 -14.30 -13.97 -11.99
CA LEU A 164 -14.80 -13.81 -10.62
C LEU A 164 -16.24 -14.32 -10.46
N ASP A 165 -17.13 -14.04 -11.40
CA ASP A 165 -18.49 -14.62 -11.43
C ASP A 165 -18.45 -16.15 -11.48
N ASP A 166 -17.55 -16.72 -12.31
CA ASP A 166 -17.35 -18.15 -12.42
C ASP A 166 -16.80 -18.78 -11.12
N LEU A 167 -16.02 -18.02 -10.32
CA LEU A 167 -15.63 -18.40 -8.96
C LEU A 167 -16.79 -18.27 -7.97
N CYS A 168 -17.58 -17.19 -8.01
CA CYS A 168 -18.77 -17.03 -7.18
C CYS A 168 -19.76 -18.19 -7.40
N LYS A 169 -20.03 -18.58 -8.64
CA LYS A 169 -20.83 -19.77 -9.00
C LYS A 169 -20.26 -21.07 -8.43
N LYS A 170 -18.93 -21.24 -8.43
CA LYS A 170 -18.26 -22.41 -7.81
C LYS A 170 -18.38 -22.39 -6.28
N HIS A 171 -18.28 -21.23 -5.64
CA HIS A 171 -18.46 -21.08 -4.20
C HIS A 171 -19.91 -21.28 -3.77
N GLN A 172 -20.88 -20.75 -4.51
CA GLN A 172 -22.31 -20.97 -4.28
C GLN A 172 -22.64 -22.47 -4.33
N LYS A 173 -22.20 -23.20 -5.37
CA LYS A 173 -22.39 -24.66 -5.46
C LYS A 173 -21.72 -25.45 -4.33
N ARG A 174 -20.67 -24.92 -3.68
CA ARG A 174 -20.08 -25.52 -2.47
C ARG A 174 -20.90 -25.21 -1.22
N LEU A 175 -21.44 -23.99 -1.08
CA LEU A 175 -22.35 -23.62 0.00
C LEU A 175 -23.67 -24.40 -0.06
N GLU A 176 -24.22 -24.62 -1.26
CA GLU A 176 -25.42 -25.45 -1.47
C GLU A 176 -25.19 -26.90 -1.03
N ARG A 177 -24.04 -27.50 -1.36
CA ARG A 177 -23.63 -28.82 -0.85
C ARG A 177 -23.50 -28.81 0.68
N PHE A 178 -22.76 -27.86 1.26
CA PHE A 178 -22.61 -27.79 2.71
C PHE A 178 -23.94 -27.58 3.45
N ARG A 179 -24.92 -26.88 2.86
CA ARG A 179 -26.29 -26.81 3.40
C ARG A 179 -27.01 -28.15 3.36
N GLY A 180 -26.88 -28.90 2.25
CA GLY A 180 -27.37 -30.28 2.16
C GLY A 180 -26.75 -31.18 3.25
N ASN A 181 -25.42 -31.20 3.36
CA ASN A 181 -24.71 -31.96 4.38
C ASN A 181 -25.04 -31.54 5.83
N VAL A 182 -25.39 -30.28 6.08
CA VAL A 182 -25.87 -29.83 7.39
C VAL A 182 -27.29 -30.34 7.65
N GLN A 183 -28.19 -30.30 6.66
CA GLN A 183 -29.54 -30.86 6.79
C GLN A 183 -29.48 -32.38 7.04
N GLU A 184 -28.67 -33.11 6.27
CA GLU A 184 -28.43 -34.55 6.46
C GLU A 184 -27.98 -34.85 7.90
N LEU A 185 -27.05 -34.06 8.46
CA LEU A 185 -26.58 -34.21 9.83
C LEU A 185 -27.58 -33.74 10.92
N GLU A 186 -28.48 -32.81 10.60
CA GLU A 186 -29.57 -32.41 11.50
C GLU A 186 -30.69 -33.46 11.52
N ASP A 187 -30.98 -34.09 10.38
CA ASP A 187 -31.92 -35.21 10.24
C ASP A 187 -31.39 -36.48 10.93
N ASP A 188 -30.12 -36.86 10.70
CA ASP A 188 -29.42 -37.94 11.41
C ASP A 188 -29.42 -37.71 12.93
N ARG A 189 -29.19 -36.46 13.36
CA ARG A 189 -29.22 -36.10 14.79
C ARG A 189 -30.62 -36.23 15.37
N ALA A 190 -31.66 -35.82 14.64
CA ALA A 190 -33.04 -35.96 15.09
C ALA A 190 -33.43 -37.43 15.26
N PHE A 191 -33.05 -38.28 14.30
CA PHE A 191 -33.23 -39.74 14.38
C PHE A 191 -32.52 -40.34 15.61
N LEU A 192 -31.25 -39.99 15.84
CA LEU A 192 -30.50 -40.49 17.00
C LEU A 192 -31.04 -39.95 18.33
N GLU A 193 -31.56 -38.72 18.38
CA GLU A 193 -32.25 -38.20 19.57
C GLU A 193 -33.56 -38.96 19.84
N GLU A 194 -34.33 -39.31 18.82
CA GLU A 194 -35.52 -40.17 18.94
C GLU A 194 -35.17 -41.58 19.43
N GLU A 195 -34.21 -42.27 18.80
CA GLU A 195 -33.75 -43.61 19.19
C GLU A 195 -33.24 -43.64 20.64
N ILE A 196 -32.45 -42.63 21.04
CA ILE A 196 -32.01 -42.48 22.44
C ILE A 196 -33.20 -42.27 23.39
N THR A 197 -34.26 -41.57 23.00
CA THR A 197 -35.46 -41.47 23.85
C THR A 197 -36.23 -42.79 23.93
N ALA A 198 -36.37 -43.53 22.83
CA ALA A 198 -36.98 -44.85 22.81
C ALA A 198 -36.25 -45.81 23.76
N SER A 199 -34.93 -46.00 23.58
CA SER A 199 -34.10 -46.84 24.45
C SER A 199 -34.16 -46.41 25.93
N ARG A 200 -34.28 -45.10 26.22
CA ARG A 200 -34.48 -44.59 27.58
C ARG A 200 -35.86 -44.91 28.16
N THR A 201 -36.90 -45.05 27.36
CA THR A 201 -38.22 -45.51 27.83
C THR A 201 -38.22 -47.01 28.10
N GLU A 202 -37.60 -47.81 27.22
CA GLU A 202 -37.44 -49.25 27.42
C GLU A 202 -36.60 -49.56 28.67
N PHE A 203 -35.46 -48.89 28.84
CA PHE A 203 -34.63 -49.06 30.04
C PHE A 203 -35.37 -48.68 31.33
N LYS A 204 -36.25 -47.66 31.30
CA LYS A 204 -37.13 -47.34 32.44
C LYS A 204 -38.18 -48.44 32.68
N ALA A 205 -38.79 -48.98 31.63
CA ALA A 205 -39.75 -50.07 31.74
C ALA A 205 -39.11 -51.34 32.32
N LEU A 206 -37.95 -51.74 31.79
CA LEU A 206 -37.15 -52.85 32.31
C LEU A 206 -36.72 -52.62 33.76
N LYS A 207 -36.23 -51.43 34.11
CA LYS A 207 -35.87 -51.12 35.50
C LYS A 207 -37.06 -51.17 36.46
N ASN A 208 -38.24 -50.73 36.01
CA ASN A 208 -39.48 -50.84 36.79
C ASN A 208 -39.90 -52.32 36.96
N ALA A 209 -39.79 -53.13 35.91
CA ALA A 209 -40.09 -54.56 35.97
C ALA A 209 -39.11 -55.32 36.90
N VAL A 210 -37.82 -55.00 36.86
CA VAL A 210 -36.80 -55.54 37.79
C VAL A 210 -37.11 -55.13 39.23
N GLY A 211 -37.50 -53.87 39.49
CA GLY A 211 -37.91 -53.43 40.82
C GLY A 211 -39.18 -54.12 41.33
N GLN A 212 -40.14 -54.41 40.46
CA GLN A 212 -41.32 -55.22 40.78
C GLN A 212 -40.95 -56.69 41.07
N ALA A 213 -40.01 -57.27 40.31
CA ALA A 213 -39.50 -58.61 40.56
C ALA A 213 -38.75 -58.71 41.90
N GLN A 214 -37.86 -57.75 42.18
CA GLN A 214 -37.12 -57.67 43.45
C GLN A 214 -38.07 -57.54 44.65
N THR A 215 -39.01 -56.60 44.62
CA THR A 215 -40.01 -56.46 45.70
C THR A 215 -40.98 -57.64 45.81
N ALA A 216 -41.18 -58.43 44.74
CA ALA A 216 -41.91 -59.70 44.80
C ALA A 216 -41.07 -60.85 45.41
N VAL A 217 -39.74 -60.84 45.24
CA VAL A 217 -38.80 -61.75 45.91
C VAL A 217 -38.70 -61.40 47.40
N GLU A 218 -38.49 -60.13 47.76
CA GLU A 218 -38.49 -59.66 49.15
C GLU A 218 -39.78 -60.06 49.87
N ARG A 219 -40.96 -59.86 49.25
CA ARG A 219 -42.25 -60.30 49.79
C ARG A 219 -42.41 -61.83 49.89
N ARG A 220 -41.64 -62.62 49.13
CA ARG A 220 -41.56 -64.08 49.32
C ARG A 220 -40.64 -64.45 50.47
N GLU A 221 -39.49 -63.80 50.61
CA GLU A 221 -38.55 -64.03 51.71
C GLU A 221 -39.12 -63.61 53.06
N ASP A 222 -39.72 -62.42 53.15
CA ASP A 222 -40.41 -61.97 54.37
C ASP A 222 -41.54 -62.92 54.77
N ARG A 223 -42.32 -63.41 53.79
CA ARG A 223 -43.40 -64.37 54.02
C ARG A 223 -42.91 -65.79 54.37
N ALA A 224 -41.66 -66.11 54.05
CA ALA A 224 -40.97 -67.33 54.50
C ALA A 224 -40.32 -67.16 55.89
N ARG A 225 -39.89 -65.95 56.25
CA ARG A 225 -39.35 -65.61 57.57
C ARG A 225 -40.44 -65.38 58.62
N SER A 226 -41.61 -64.86 58.23
CA SER A 226 -42.78 -64.63 59.08
C SER A 226 -43.59 -65.91 59.30
N GLY A 227 -42.94 -66.99 59.77
CA GLY A 227 -43.50 -68.33 59.95
C GLY A 227 -44.57 -68.43 61.05
N GLY A 228 -45.72 -67.79 60.84
CA GLY A 228 -46.92 -67.90 61.68
C GLY A 228 -47.99 -68.79 61.06
N ILE A 229 -48.44 -69.80 61.81
CA ILE A 229 -49.50 -70.75 61.43
C ILE A 229 -50.86 -70.02 61.38
N PRO A 230 -51.55 -70.03 60.23
CA PRO A 230 -52.78 -70.83 60.07
C PRO A 230 -52.81 -71.59 58.72
N GLY A 231 -53.68 -72.55 58.48
CA GLY A 231 -54.89 -72.97 59.21
C GLY A 231 -56.06 -73.08 58.22
N ASP A 232 -56.86 -74.14 58.33
CA ASP A 232 -57.75 -74.59 57.25
C ASP A 232 -58.96 -73.68 56.96
N THR A 233 -59.35 -73.56 55.68
CA THR A 233 -60.77 -73.45 55.29
C THR A 233 -60.99 -73.71 53.80
N GLU A 234 -62.02 -74.49 53.46
CA GLU A 234 -62.46 -74.76 52.09
C GLU A 234 -63.56 -73.79 51.62
N SER A 235 -63.52 -73.37 50.35
CA SER A 235 -64.68 -73.18 49.43
C SER A 235 -64.19 -72.50 48.14
N ARG A 236 -64.48 -72.90 46.89
CA ARG A 236 -65.65 -73.54 46.19
C ARG A 236 -66.52 -72.54 45.41
N ALA A 237 -66.11 -72.25 44.18
CA ALA A 237 -66.91 -71.93 42.97
C ALA A 237 -65.89 -71.67 41.82
N GLU A 238 -65.81 -72.43 40.73
CA GLU A 238 -66.71 -72.47 39.54
C GLU A 238 -66.66 -71.22 38.64
N ARG A 239 -66.73 -71.29 37.28
CA ARG A 239 -66.52 -72.39 36.30
C ARG A 239 -66.66 -71.86 34.85
N ASP A 240 -65.61 -71.92 34.02
CA ASP A 240 -65.58 -72.21 32.56
C ASP A 240 -64.24 -71.71 31.95
N SER A 241 -63.48 -72.39 31.06
CA SER A 241 -63.69 -73.33 29.92
C SER A 241 -63.89 -72.61 28.56
N ARG A 242 -63.29 -72.97 27.40
CA ARG A 242 -62.19 -73.89 26.96
C ARG A 242 -61.32 -73.13 25.90
N GLY A 243 -60.15 -73.56 25.38
CA GLY A 243 -59.28 -74.74 25.51
C GLY A 243 -57.83 -74.36 25.09
N ARG A 244 -56.76 -75.13 25.32
CA ARG A 244 -56.34 -76.41 24.69
C ARG A 244 -56.02 -76.22 23.18
N GLU A 245 -54.87 -76.62 22.63
CA GLU A 245 -53.86 -77.65 22.99
C GLU A 245 -52.57 -77.07 23.61
N GLN A 246 -51.70 -77.74 24.40
CA GLN A 246 -51.25 -79.14 24.58
C GLN A 246 -50.20 -79.68 23.60
N HIS A 247 -48.92 -79.58 24.02
CA HIS A 247 -47.98 -80.70 23.91
C HIS A 247 -46.97 -80.72 25.09
N SER A 248 -46.86 -81.86 25.77
CA SER A 248 -45.72 -82.25 26.62
C SER A 248 -44.67 -82.97 25.72
N ILE A 249 -43.43 -83.27 26.11
CA ILE A 249 -42.79 -83.79 27.35
C ILE A 249 -41.33 -83.22 27.40
N GLY A 250 -40.57 -83.08 28.49
CA GLY A 250 -40.68 -83.61 29.86
C GLY A 250 -39.67 -82.96 30.85
N PRO A 251 -39.27 -83.63 31.95
CA PRO A 251 -38.61 -82.99 33.09
C PRO A 251 -37.14 -83.38 33.29
N GLU A 252 -36.22 -82.42 33.45
CA GLU A 252 -34.88 -82.73 33.96
C GLU A 252 -34.18 -81.59 34.74
N GLN A 253 -33.85 -81.89 35.99
CA GLN A 253 -32.66 -81.52 36.78
C GLN A 253 -32.10 -80.08 36.78
N SER A 254 -32.06 -79.54 38.01
CA SER A 254 -31.38 -78.32 38.48
C SER A 254 -29.97 -78.06 37.91
N THR A 255 -29.81 -76.95 37.16
CA THR A 255 -28.51 -76.45 36.69
C THR A 255 -28.32 -74.91 36.76
N ASP A 256 -29.34 -74.14 37.19
CA ASP A 256 -29.38 -72.67 37.09
C ASP A 256 -28.17 -71.93 37.68
N THR A 257 -27.59 -72.41 38.79
CA THR A 257 -26.47 -71.76 39.48
C THR A 257 -25.13 -71.80 38.72
N LEU A 258 -25.03 -72.53 37.60
CA LEU A 258 -23.87 -72.49 36.72
C LEU A 258 -24.05 -71.51 35.56
N GLN A 259 -25.28 -71.23 35.11
CA GLN A 259 -25.51 -70.33 33.97
C GLN A 259 -25.25 -68.86 34.31
N GLU A 260 -25.52 -68.42 35.54
CA GLU A 260 -25.13 -67.06 35.99
C GLU A 260 -23.62 -66.83 35.94
N GLY A 261 -22.82 -67.89 36.15
CA GLY A 261 -21.35 -67.84 36.02
C GLY A 261 -20.94 -67.54 34.57
N GLU A 262 -21.39 -68.36 33.63
CA GLU A 262 -21.09 -68.16 32.20
C GLU A 262 -21.63 -66.82 31.66
N LEU A 263 -22.83 -66.40 32.08
CA LEU A 263 -23.40 -65.11 31.67
C LEU A 263 -22.57 -63.93 32.15
N ARG A 264 -22.04 -64.01 33.39
CA ARG A 264 -21.17 -62.97 33.95
C ARG A 264 -19.80 -62.95 33.28
N GLU A 265 -19.20 -64.11 33.05
CA GLU A 265 -17.92 -64.24 32.34
C GLU A 265 -18.02 -63.71 30.90
N ARG A 266 -19.12 -64.00 30.18
CA ARG A 266 -19.41 -63.40 28.87
C ARG A 266 -19.64 -61.89 28.94
N TYR A 267 -20.27 -61.37 29.99
CA TYR A 267 -20.46 -59.93 30.16
C TYR A 267 -19.13 -59.21 30.39
N ASP A 268 -18.29 -59.74 31.28
CA ASP A 268 -16.96 -59.18 31.57
C ASP A 268 -16.03 -59.28 30.34
N GLN A 269 -16.13 -60.36 29.54
CA GLN A 269 -15.46 -60.51 28.24
C GLN A 269 -15.88 -59.42 27.23
N VAL A 270 -17.18 -59.10 27.15
CA VAL A 270 -17.69 -58.01 26.29
C VAL A 270 -17.20 -56.65 26.77
N VAL A 271 -17.14 -56.41 28.09
CA VAL A 271 -16.61 -55.16 28.67
C VAL A 271 -15.11 -55.01 28.41
N GLU A 272 -14.34 -56.10 28.50
CA GLU A 272 -12.92 -56.19 28.09
C GLU A 272 -12.72 -55.78 26.62
N ASP A 273 -13.49 -56.40 25.72
CA ASP A 273 -13.37 -56.19 24.27
C ASP A 273 -13.80 -54.77 23.85
N LEU A 274 -14.89 -54.24 24.43
CA LEU A 274 -15.31 -52.84 24.24
C LEU A 274 -14.24 -51.88 24.75
N SER A 275 -13.65 -52.18 25.92
CA SER A 275 -12.53 -51.42 26.50
C SER A 275 -11.24 -51.51 25.68
N ARG A 276 -11.07 -52.58 24.89
CA ARG A 276 -9.96 -52.74 23.94
C ARG A 276 -10.21 -51.90 22.68
N SER A 277 -11.45 -51.91 22.14
CA SER A 277 -11.87 -51.09 21.00
C SER A 277 -11.72 -49.59 21.26
N ILE A 278 -12.21 -49.10 22.40
CA ILE A 278 -12.08 -47.68 22.82
C ILE A 278 -10.60 -47.26 22.96
N ARG A 279 -9.71 -48.18 23.33
CA ARG A 279 -8.25 -47.92 23.37
C ARG A 279 -7.66 -47.80 21.95
N THR A 280 -8.07 -48.65 21.01
CA THR A 280 -7.62 -48.56 19.61
C THR A 280 -8.15 -47.31 18.90
N GLU A 281 -9.41 -46.91 19.11
CA GLU A 281 -9.96 -45.68 18.52
C GLU A 281 -9.28 -44.42 19.06
N LYS A 282 -9.04 -44.34 20.38
CA LYS A 282 -8.27 -43.23 20.97
C LYS A 282 -6.84 -43.15 20.42
N ALA A 283 -6.20 -44.29 20.15
CA ALA A 283 -4.90 -44.32 19.49
C ALA A 283 -4.97 -43.84 18.02
N ALA A 284 -6.03 -44.17 17.29
CA ALA A 284 -6.25 -43.68 15.92
C ALA A 284 -6.53 -42.17 15.89
N ILE A 285 -7.38 -41.66 16.78
CA ILE A 285 -7.68 -40.22 16.93
C ILE A 285 -6.41 -39.43 17.26
N ASN A 286 -5.56 -39.93 18.17
CA ASN A 286 -4.29 -39.29 18.47
C ASN A 286 -3.36 -39.25 17.25
N ARG A 287 -3.22 -40.35 16.51
CA ARG A 287 -2.43 -40.37 15.25
C ARG A 287 -2.95 -39.34 14.24
N LEU A 288 -4.27 -39.26 14.02
CA LEU A 288 -4.87 -38.26 13.12
C LEU A 288 -4.63 -36.82 13.58
N ARG A 289 -4.57 -36.58 14.89
CA ARG A 289 -4.24 -35.29 15.50
C ARG A 289 -2.76 -34.92 15.33
N ASP A 290 -1.87 -35.90 15.50
CA ASP A 290 -0.43 -35.73 15.32
C ASP A 290 -0.10 -35.48 13.83
N ASP A 291 -0.67 -36.28 12.92
CA ASP A 291 -0.66 -36.07 11.47
C ASP A 291 -1.12 -34.66 11.06
N ALA A 292 -2.17 -34.14 11.68
CA ALA A 292 -2.67 -32.79 11.42
C ALA A 292 -1.75 -31.71 11.99
N GLY A 293 -1.13 -31.96 13.15
CA GLY A 293 -0.15 -31.08 13.78
C GLY A 293 1.14 -30.97 12.96
N ASP A 294 1.65 -32.08 12.43
CA ASP A 294 2.84 -32.06 11.58
C ASP A 294 2.55 -31.51 10.18
N LYS A 295 1.36 -31.74 9.60
CA LYS A 295 0.93 -31.03 8.37
C LYS A 295 0.83 -29.52 8.58
N MET A 296 0.38 -29.04 9.76
CA MET A 296 0.48 -27.62 10.11
C MET A 296 1.93 -27.16 10.20
N ARG A 297 2.81 -27.90 10.88
CA ARG A 297 4.23 -27.53 11.05
C ARG A 297 4.99 -27.49 9.73
N GLU A 298 4.75 -28.45 8.84
CA GLU A 298 5.36 -28.48 7.51
C GLU A 298 4.92 -27.27 6.68
N SER A 299 3.63 -26.88 6.76
CA SER A 299 3.14 -25.60 6.19
C SER A 299 3.66 -24.34 6.90
N SER A 300 4.21 -24.46 8.12
CA SER A 300 4.82 -23.36 8.89
C SER A 300 6.35 -23.26 8.73
N ILE A 301 6.98 -24.26 8.10
CA ILE A 301 8.41 -24.29 7.77
C ILE A 301 8.64 -23.81 6.32
N ALA A 302 7.62 -23.92 5.46
CA ALA A 302 7.46 -22.98 4.37
C ALA A 302 7.42 -21.54 4.93
N GLN A 303 7.99 -20.57 4.20
CA GLN A 303 8.15 -19.19 4.70
C GLN A 303 6.79 -18.59 5.11
N PRO A 304 6.74 -17.79 6.20
CA PRO A 304 5.52 -17.07 6.57
C PRO A 304 5.04 -16.27 5.36
N GLY A 305 3.77 -16.43 5.01
CA GLY A 305 3.21 -15.86 3.79
C GLY A 305 3.39 -14.33 3.77
N PRO A 306 3.50 -13.69 2.58
CA PRO A 306 3.79 -12.26 2.48
C PRO A 306 2.80 -11.36 3.26
N VAL A 307 1.60 -11.87 3.56
CA VAL A 307 0.58 -11.22 4.40
C VAL A 307 1.04 -11.02 5.86
N GLU A 308 1.74 -11.98 6.46
CA GLU A 308 2.24 -11.86 7.84
C GLU A 308 3.45 -10.92 7.89
N GLY A 309 4.38 -11.08 6.95
CA GLY A 309 5.52 -10.18 6.81
C GLY A 309 5.11 -8.72 6.60
N LEU A 310 4.01 -8.47 5.88
CA LEU A 310 3.37 -7.16 5.74
C LEU A 310 2.75 -6.66 7.06
N ALA A 311 2.04 -7.49 7.81
CA ALA A 311 1.44 -7.09 9.09
C ALA A 311 2.48 -6.56 10.10
N ASP A 312 3.68 -7.14 10.11
CA ASP A 312 4.80 -6.64 10.90
C ASP A 312 5.39 -5.32 10.38
N ILE A 313 5.46 -5.12 9.05
CA ILE A 313 5.85 -3.81 8.47
C ILE A 313 4.87 -2.74 8.93
N PHE A 314 3.56 -3.01 8.78
CA PHE A 314 2.50 -2.08 9.17
C PHE A 314 2.55 -1.74 10.65
N THR A 315 2.67 -2.74 11.52
CA THR A 315 2.71 -2.53 12.97
C THR A 315 3.88 -1.61 13.36
N ARG A 316 5.10 -1.89 12.87
CA ARG A 316 6.28 -1.06 13.16
C ARG A 316 6.18 0.36 12.61
N CYS A 317 5.63 0.53 11.40
CA CYS A 317 5.44 1.86 10.82
C CYS A 317 4.44 2.72 11.62
N VAL A 318 3.45 2.08 12.24
CA VAL A 318 2.51 2.73 13.18
C VAL A 318 3.21 3.03 14.51
N ASP A 319 3.95 2.07 15.06
CA ASP A 319 4.65 2.21 16.36
C ASP A 319 5.65 3.39 16.36
N GLU A 320 6.42 3.59 15.28
CA GLU A 320 7.35 4.74 15.18
C GLU A 320 6.61 6.10 15.15
N GLU A 321 5.47 6.20 14.47
CA GLU A 321 4.66 7.43 14.49
C GLU A 321 3.99 7.67 15.85
N ALA A 322 3.47 6.61 16.48
CA ALA A 322 2.88 6.68 17.81
C ALA A 322 3.90 7.17 18.86
N TYR A 323 5.17 6.76 18.73
CA TYR A 323 6.25 7.23 19.60
C TYR A 323 6.51 8.74 19.43
N HIS A 324 6.64 9.22 18.18
CA HIS A 324 6.88 10.64 17.89
C HIS A 324 5.72 11.57 18.28
N TRP A 325 4.46 11.10 18.23
CA TRP A 325 3.30 11.87 18.67
C TRP A 325 3.17 11.96 20.20
N ASN A 326 3.48 10.89 20.95
CA ASN A 326 3.45 10.93 22.40
C ASN A 326 4.51 11.89 22.99
N ASP A 327 5.71 11.92 22.41
CA ASP A 327 6.81 12.80 22.85
C ASP A 327 6.51 14.29 22.56
N SER A 328 5.82 14.58 21.45
CA SER A 328 5.41 15.96 21.10
C SER A 328 4.10 16.41 21.80
N GLY A 329 3.24 15.49 22.22
CA GLY A 329 2.04 15.79 23.02
C GLY A 329 2.32 16.19 24.47
N ALA A 330 3.45 15.74 25.04
CA ALA A 330 3.81 15.99 26.44
C ALA A 330 4.17 17.46 26.78
N ALA A 331 4.36 18.32 25.77
CA ALA A 331 4.98 19.63 25.92
C ALA A 331 4.07 20.74 26.50
N ASN A 332 2.77 20.53 26.71
CA ASN A 332 1.83 21.62 27.02
C ASN A 332 0.81 21.36 28.15
N THR A 333 1.26 20.85 29.29
CA THR A 333 0.54 20.99 30.59
C THR A 333 1.49 21.41 31.71
N GLN A 334 1.18 22.51 32.41
CA GLN A 334 2.06 23.05 33.46
C GLN A 334 2.18 22.13 34.69
N PRO A 335 3.39 21.97 35.27
CA PRO A 335 3.61 21.07 36.40
C PRO A 335 3.22 21.69 37.74
N ARG A 336 2.38 21.00 38.53
CA ARG A 336 2.24 21.28 39.97
C ARG A 336 3.26 20.47 40.78
N HIS A 337 4.24 21.19 41.33
CA HIS A 337 5.24 20.77 42.32
C HIS A 337 5.12 19.36 42.93
N ARG A 338 6.18 18.56 42.76
CA ARG A 338 6.92 17.93 43.87
C ARG A 338 8.42 17.95 43.58
N ARG A 339 9.25 17.98 44.63
CA ARG A 339 10.71 18.11 44.55
C ARG A 339 11.41 16.78 44.89
N PHE A 340 12.68 16.73 44.50
CA PHE A 340 13.82 16.02 45.11
C PHE A 340 14.32 14.67 44.54
N CYS A 341 15.65 14.56 44.66
CA CYS A 341 16.53 13.39 44.55
C CYS A 341 16.78 12.79 43.16
N THR A 342 17.72 13.43 42.47
CA THR A 342 18.68 12.76 41.58
C THR A 342 19.38 11.59 42.26
N CYS A 343 19.61 10.48 41.55
CA CYS A 343 20.87 9.74 41.68
C CYS A 343 21.17 8.92 40.42
N VAL A 344 22.44 8.88 40.02
CA VAL A 344 22.96 8.06 38.93
C VAL A 344 23.11 6.61 39.41
N HIS A 345 22.81 5.62 38.56
CA HIS A 345 23.54 4.34 38.54
C HIS A 345 23.30 3.56 37.24
N SER A 346 24.30 3.55 36.35
CA SER A 346 24.40 2.54 35.29
C SER A 346 25.00 1.26 35.87
N ARG A 347 24.38 0.08 35.66
CA ARG A 347 25.05 -1.20 35.96
C ARG A 347 24.73 -2.28 34.93
N VAL A 348 25.80 -2.81 34.35
CA VAL A 348 25.82 -4.08 33.61
C VAL A 348 25.61 -5.24 34.59
N ALA A 349 24.86 -6.25 34.16
CA ALA A 349 24.83 -7.57 34.81
C ALA A 349 24.97 -8.66 33.74
N LEU A 350 25.93 -9.56 33.95
CA LEU A 350 26.29 -10.69 33.10
C LEU A 350 26.71 -11.84 34.05
N HIS A 351 26.64 -13.10 33.61
CA HIS A 351 26.73 -14.34 34.41
C HIS A 351 25.47 -14.70 35.22
N ALA A 352 25.12 -15.98 35.43
CA ALA A 352 25.53 -17.22 34.73
C ALA A 352 24.64 -18.42 35.13
N CYS A 353 24.65 -19.48 34.30
CA CYS A 353 24.52 -20.86 34.77
C CYS A 353 25.26 -21.81 33.82
N VAL A 354 26.03 -22.77 34.35
CA VAL A 354 26.96 -23.62 33.57
C VAL A 354 27.09 -25.02 34.20
N ARG A 355 27.05 -26.06 33.35
CA ARG A 355 27.41 -27.49 33.58
C ARG A 355 26.59 -28.33 34.57
N TRP A 356 26.28 -29.55 34.13
CA TRP A 356 26.81 -30.80 34.71
C TRP A 356 27.53 -31.59 33.58
N THR A 357 27.97 -32.85 33.78
CA THR A 357 29.13 -33.45 33.07
C THR A 357 28.90 -34.80 32.32
N SER A 358 29.71 -35.02 31.26
CA SER A 358 30.41 -36.24 30.71
C SER A 358 30.12 -37.67 31.26
N PRO A 359 30.46 -38.79 30.54
CA PRO A 359 31.58 -38.94 29.56
C PRO A 359 31.43 -39.90 28.31
N ILE A 360 32.35 -39.70 27.35
CA ILE A 360 33.20 -40.66 26.57
C ILE A 360 32.72 -42.11 26.31
N ALA A 361 32.71 -42.54 25.02
CA ALA A 361 33.26 -43.83 24.53
C ALA A 361 33.39 -43.91 22.98
N ASP A 362 34.27 -44.81 22.53
CA ASP A 362 34.82 -45.03 21.17
C ASP A 362 33.87 -45.56 20.07
N VAL A 363 34.29 -45.45 18.79
CA VAL A 363 34.55 -46.55 17.83
C VAL A 363 35.48 -46.02 16.71
N ALA A 364 36.31 -46.87 16.09
CA ALA A 364 37.26 -46.52 15.04
C ALA A 364 37.33 -47.54 13.89
N HIS A 365 38.07 -47.18 12.82
CA HIS A 365 38.57 -48.01 11.69
C HIS A 365 37.62 -48.52 10.60
N ILE A 366 37.99 -48.17 9.34
CA ILE A 366 38.14 -48.96 8.09
C ILE A 366 38.16 -47.91 6.94
N LEU A 367 39.32 -47.63 6.31
CA LEU A 367 39.93 -48.30 5.14
C LEU A 367 39.01 -48.38 3.90
N SER A 368 39.44 -48.12 2.66
CA SER A 368 40.62 -47.40 2.13
C SER A 368 40.42 -47.19 0.61
N ASP A 369 41.14 -46.24 -0.02
CA ASP A 369 42.02 -46.52 -1.19
C ASP A 369 42.48 -45.25 -1.97
N HIS A 370 43.53 -45.46 -2.76
CA HIS A 370 44.35 -44.50 -3.52
C HIS A 370 44.56 -45.09 -4.95
N PRO A 371 45.19 -44.44 -5.97
CA PRO A 371 46.26 -43.43 -5.86
C PRO A 371 46.26 -42.26 -6.89
N GLY A 372 47.19 -41.31 -6.70
CA GLY A 372 47.53 -40.24 -7.66
C GLY A 372 48.56 -39.26 -7.11
N LYS A 373 49.84 -39.45 -7.44
CA LYS A 373 51.02 -38.72 -6.87
C LYS A 373 52.04 -38.45 -8.00
N PRO A 374 53.10 -37.64 -7.78
CA PRO A 374 53.27 -36.46 -6.91
C PRO A 374 54.04 -35.30 -7.61
N PHE A 375 54.39 -34.22 -6.89
CA PHE A 375 55.75 -33.64 -7.00
C PHE A 375 56.26 -33.07 -5.65
N LYS A 376 57.56 -32.74 -5.59
CA LYS A 376 58.34 -32.34 -4.37
C LYS A 376 58.54 -30.80 -4.33
N ALA A 377 59.06 -30.13 -3.29
CA ALA A 377 59.97 -30.56 -2.20
C ALA A 377 59.77 -29.81 -0.85
N ARG A 378 60.81 -29.76 0.02
CA ARG A 378 60.76 -29.45 1.47
C ARG A 378 61.59 -28.20 1.89
N PRO A 379 61.37 -27.66 3.11
CA PRO A 379 62.10 -26.55 3.71
C PRO A 379 63.13 -26.97 4.79
N PRO A 380 63.89 -26.01 5.38
CA PRO A 380 64.24 -25.95 6.80
C PRO A 380 63.40 -24.84 7.52
N ALA A 381 62.84 -25.00 8.72
CA ALA A 381 63.36 -25.47 10.02
C ALA A 381 64.01 -24.36 10.88
N GLY A 382 63.44 -24.11 12.06
CA GLY A 382 63.87 -23.12 13.05
C GLY A 382 62.87 -23.06 14.22
N THR A 383 63.33 -23.28 15.44
CA THR A 383 62.46 -23.63 16.60
C THR A 383 62.81 -22.78 17.84
N ILE A 384 61.92 -22.79 18.86
CA ILE A 384 62.18 -22.57 20.32
C ILE A 384 61.67 -21.27 20.99
N SER A 385 60.93 -21.51 22.10
CA SER A 385 60.71 -20.70 23.31
C SER A 385 59.52 -19.73 23.45
N LEU A 386 58.88 -19.84 24.62
CA LEU A 386 57.96 -18.92 25.28
C LEU A 386 58.65 -18.35 26.53
N ARG A 387 58.63 -17.02 26.76
CA ARG A 387 58.49 -16.44 28.13
C ARG A 387 58.33 -14.91 28.18
N ARG A 388 57.32 -14.48 28.95
CA ARG A 388 57.24 -13.33 29.90
C ARG A 388 58.04 -12.03 29.61
N ALA A 389 57.36 -10.88 29.66
CA ALA A 389 57.31 -9.96 30.83
C ALA A 389 56.96 -8.50 30.45
N TRP A 390 56.50 -7.72 31.44
CA TRP A 390 56.26 -6.27 31.35
C TRP A 390 57.58 -5.47 31.46
N GLY A 391 57.62 -4.22 30.96
CA GLY A 391 58.73 -3.28 31.23
C GLY A 391 58.46 -1.85 30.68
N ILE A 392 58.63 -0.82 31.51
CA ILE A 392 58.22 0.58 31.26
C ILE A 392 59.44 1.52 31.18
N ARG A 393 59.61 2.27 30.06
CA ARG A 393 60.42 3.53 29.89
C ARG A 393 61.96 3.42 30.15
N PRO A 394 62.79 4.47 29.91
CA PRO A 394 62.61 5.73 29.15
C PRO A 394 63.07 5.58 27.66
N THR A 395 63.91 6.36 26.93
CA THR A 395 64.78 7.57 27.15
C THR A 395 65.15 8.19 25.77
N GLU A 396 65.95 9.28 25.68
CA GLU A 396 65.50 10.68 25.52
C GLU A 396 66.54 11.47 24.62
N ASP A 397 66.33 12.79 24.40
CA ASP A 397 67.17 13.79 23.66
C ASP A 397 67.38 13.68 22.11
N GLY A 398 67.50 14.78 21.32
CA GLY A 398 67.39 16.21 21.67
C GLY A 398 67.55 17.26 20.53
N GLU A 399 67.09 18.48 20.82
CA GLU A 399 67.48 19.84 20.34
C GLU A 399 67.51 20.32 18.85
N ARG A 400 66.52 21.17 18.50
CA ARG A 400 66.63 22.61 18.05
C ARG A 400 65.25 23.16 17.63
N GLY A 401 64.89 24.46 17.68
CA GLY A 401 65.61 25.68 18.07
C GLY A 401 65.36 26.86 17.09
N VAL A 402 64.14 27.44 16.93
CA VAL A 402 63.51 28.55 17.72
C VAL A 402 63.67 29.97 17.10
N LYS A 403 62.60 30.82 17.18
CA LYS A 403 62.44 32.27 16.80
C LYS A 403 62.28 32.62 15.29
N ARG A 404 61.58 33.70 14.87
CA ARG A 404 60.42 34.51 15.40
C ARG A 404 59.99 35.58 14.34
N GLN A 405 58.69 35.93 14.27
CA GLN A 405 58.01 37.25 13.94
C GLN A 405 58.60 38.20 12.83
N ARG A 406 57.84 38.99 12.05
CA ARG A 406 56.83 40.01 12.47
C ARG A 406 56.07 40.66 11.25
N GLU A 407 54.99 41.43 11.53
CA GLU A 407 54.18 42.42 10.73
C GLU A 407 54.66 42.85 9.31
N SER A 408 53.81 43.13 8.29
CA SER A 408 52.72 44.14 8.14
C SER A 408 51.81 43.77 6.93
N ARG A 409 50.53 44.15 6.70
CA ARG A 409 49.69 45.37 6.77
C ARG A 409 49.74 46.30 5.52
N GLU A 410 48.56 46.58 4.92
CA GLU A 410 48.23 47.56 3.85
C GLU A 410 48.80 47.26 2.43
N ALA A 411 48.16 47.55 1.27
CA ALA A 411 47.00 48.44 0.95
C ALA A 411 46.15 48.02 -0.29
N ALA A 412 44.91 48.58 -0.37
CA ALA A 412 44.04 48.96 -1.52
C ALA A 412 43.95 48.16 -2.85
N GLY A 413 42.71 48.02 -3.39
CA GLY A 413 42.47 47.65 -4.81
C GLY A 413 41.02 47.33 -5.23
N SER A 414 40.26 48.35 -5.65
CA SER A 414 39.04 48.32 -6.52
C SER A 414 37.94 47.23 -6.34
N GLU A 415 36.77 47.68 -5.88
CA GLU A 415 35.44 47.14 -6.26
C GLU A 415 35.11 47.52 -7.73
N PRO A 416 34.08 46.94 -8.41
CA PRO A 416 32.74 47.57 -8.31
C PRO A 416 31.49 46.67 -8.48
N ILE A 417 30.44 46.99 -7.70
CA ILE A 417 29.04 47.17 -8.13
C ILE A 417 28.35 46.03 -8.92
N ARG A 418 27.53 45.21 -8.22
CA ARG A 418 26.04 45.20 -8.35
C ARG A 418 25.36 44.27 -7.33
N ARG A 419 24.71 44.86 -6.33
CA ARG A 419 23.42 44.40 -5.80
C ARG A 419 22.37 45.39 -6.32
N ASP A 420 21.16 44.91 -6.60
CA ASP A 420 19.90 45.62 -6.34
C ASP A 420 18.69 44.76 -6.76
N LEU A 421 17.56 44.96 -6.07
CA LEU A 421 16.21 44.40 -6.33
C LEU A 421 16.03 42.86 -6.21
N VAL A 422 14.95 42.35 -5.60
CA VAL A 422 14.05 42.92 -4.58
C VAL A 422 13.40 41.75 -3.80
N ASN A 423 13.00 41.98 -2.54
CA ASN A 423 12.09 41.09 -1.81
C ASN A 423 10.68 41.68 -1.89
N GLU A 424 9.70 40.91 -2.37
CA GLU A 424 8.27 41.29 -2.35
C GLU A 424 7.40 40.01 -2.46
N TYR A 425 6.08 40.16 -2.23
CA TYR A 425 5.04 39.10 -2.22
C TYR A 425 4.97 38.16 -1.00
N GLU A 426 4.85 38.73 0.20
CA GLU A 426 3.80 38.32 1.14
C GLU A 426 3.09 39.57 1.70
N GLU A 427 1.87 39.84 1.22
CA GLU A 427 0.73 40.53 1.88
C GLU A 427 -0.19 41.15 0.83
N GLU A 428 -1.32 40.50 0.50
CA GLU A 428 -2.58 41.23 0.32
C GLU A 428 -3.83 40.34 0.40
N HIS A 429 -4.97 40.99 0.63
CA HIS A 429 -6.36 40.50 0.65
C HIS A 429 -6.96 40.11 2.01
N ARG A 430 -7.25 41.15 2.81
CA ARG A 430 -8.35 41.13 3.78
C ARG A 430 -9.35 42.26 3.49
N GLY A 431 -10.53 41.87 3.00
CA GLY A 431 -11.77 42.61 3.18
C GLY A 431 -12.07 43.76 2.21
N THR A 432 -13.17 43.60 1.48
CA THR A 432 -14.17 44.67 1.41
C THR A 432 -15.55 44.05 1.20
N SER A 433 -16.56 44.62 1.85
CA SER A 433 -17.94 44.15 1.79
C SER A 433 -18.84 45.29 1.33
N SER A 434 -19.62 45.10 0.28
CA SER A 434 -20.80 45.93 0.02
C SER A 434 -21.82 45.28 -0.93
N SER A 435 -23.05 45.27 -0.44
CA SER A 435 -24.34 45.08 -1.09
C SER A 435 -24.48 45.35 -2.61
N SER A 436 -25.11 44.42 -3.33
CA SER A 436 -26.36 44.65 -4.09
C SER A 436 -26.87 43.34 -4.73
N ALA A 437 -28.09 43.23 -5.27
CA ALA A 437 -29.44 43.53 -4.75
C ALA A 437 -30.47 43.16 -5.85
N SER A 438 -31.57 42.45 -5.51
CA SER A 438 -32.59 41.94 -6.45
C SER A 438 -32.07 40.88 -7.45
N ARG A 439 -32.89 40.06 -8.15
CA ARG A 439 -34.36 39.94 -8.28
C ARG A 439 -34.67 38.46 -8.64
N ALA A 440 -35.28 37.66 -7.77
CA ALA A 440 -36.73 37.41 -7.60
C ALA A 440 -37.24 36.16 -8.38
N ASP A 441 -38.43 35.70 -7.96
CA ASP A 441 -39.32 34.69 -8.59
C ASP A 441 -38.87 33.20 -8.56
N ALA A 442 -39.72 32.21 -8.22
CA ALA A 442 -41.03 32.22 -7.54
C ALA A 442 -41.45 30.78 -7.09
N VAL A 443 -42.42 30.67 -6.15
CA VAL A 443 -43.42 29.56 -6.02
C VAL A 443 -42.88 28.15 -5.58
N GLU A 444 -43.52 27.36 -4.70
CA GLU A 444 -44.84 27.40 -4.05
C GLU A 444 -44.83 26.83 -2.59
N ASP A 445 -45.81 27.26 -1.79
CA ASP A 445 -46.49 26.72 -0.58
C ASP A 445 -46.08 25.35 0.02
N ASN A 446 -46.24 25.04 1.33
CA ASN A 446 -47.22 25.42 2.38
C ASN A 446 -46.58 25.08 3.76
N SER A 447 -46.95 25.55 4.97
CA SER A 447 -47.69 26.68 5.56
C SER A 447 -47.97 26.30 7.04
N ASN A 448 -48.28 27.27 7.92
CA ASN A 448 -48.89 27.08 9.26
C ASN A 448 -48.05 26.36 10.37
N ALA A 449 -48.02 26.78 11.64
CA ALA A 449 -48.66 27.89 12.37
C ALA A 449 -47.82 28.25 13.65
N PRO A 450 -48.08 29.38 14.37
CA PRO A 450 -47.04 30.14 15.09
C PRO A 450 -47.28 30.29 16.64
N PRO A 451 -47.00 31.43 17.33
CA PRO A 451 -45.68 31.90 17.78
C PRO A 451 -45.56 32.34 19.27
N SER A 452 -44.31 32.52 19.75
CA SER A 452 -43.89 33.54 20.75
C SER A 452 -42.35 33.66 20.73
N ASN A 453 -41.65 34.79 20.51
CA ASN A 453 -41.67 36.12 21.18
C ASN A 453 -41.42 36.02 22.71
N VAL A 454 -40.50 36.75 23.36
CA VAL A 454 -39.66 37.93 22.98
C VAL A 454 -38.22 37.78 23.55
N ASP A 455 -37.26 38.53 23.03
CA ASP A 455 -35.94 38.80 23.64
C ASP A 455 -35.99 39.34 25.09
N VAL A 456 -34.86 39.28 25.80
CA VAL A 456 -34.07 40.49 26.20
C VAL A 456 -32.93 40.12 27.17
N THR A 457 -31.79 40.79 27.00
CA THR A 457 -30.59 40.73 27.85
C THR A 457 -30.78 41.33 29.25
N GLY A 458 -30.08 40.83 30.27
CA GLY A 458 -29.94 41.55 31.55
C GLY A 458 -28.97 40.88 32.53
N ALA A 459 -28.18 41.65 33.26
CA ALA A 459 -27.13 41.13 34.15
C ALA A 459 -27.15 41.73 35.57
N ALA A 460 -26.68 40.92 36.52
CA ALA A 460 -26.01 41.29 37.78
C ALA A 460 -26.81 41.87 38.97
N SER A 461 -26.10 41.83 40.12
CA SER A 461 -26.30 42.55 41.40
C SER A 461 -27.55 42.27 42.27
N SER A 462 -27.33 41.40 43.27
CA SER A 462 -27.61 41.63 44.70
C SER A 462 -28.46 42.83 45.16
N SER A 463 -29.43 42.60 46.04
CA SER A 463 -29.27 42.84 47.50
C SER A 463 -30.58 42.70 48.31
N THR A 464 -30.45 42.83 49.63
CA THR A 464 -31.46 42.76 50.68
C THR A 464 -32.54 43.85 50.63
N ALA A 465 -33.79 43.48 50.96
CA ALA A 465 -34.64 44.26 51.87
C ALA A 465 -35.73 43.38 52.49
N ALA A 466 -36.16 43.69 53.72
CA ALA A 466 -37.33 43.07 54.34
C ALA A 466 -38.52 44.04 54.33
N ALA A 467 -39.70 43.58 53.93
CA ALA A 467 -40.94 44.35 53.96
C ALA A 467 -42.01 43.63 54.78
N ARG A 468 -42.25 44.10 56.02
CA ARG A 468 -43.41 43.70 56.82
C ARG A 468 -44.65 44.48 56.33
N ALA A 469 -45.55 43.82 55.62
CA ALA A 469 -46.88 44.35 55.37
C ALA A 469 -47.87 43.84 56.43
N SER A 470 -48.60 44.74 57.09
CA SER A 470 -49.63 44.39 58.07
C SER A 470 -50.95 44.10 57.38
N LEU A 471 -51.60 42.98 57.72
CA LEU A 471 -53.01 42.74 57.46
C LEU A 471 -53.61 41.88 58.59
N VAL A 472 -54.43 42.52 59.43
CA VAL A 472 -55.13 41.88 60.55
C VAL A 472 -56.62 41.75 60.19
N PRO A 473 -57.17 40.53 60.04
CA PRO A 473 -58.61 40.32 59.96
C PRO A 473 -59.23 40.40 61.35
N THR A 474 -60.23 41.26 61.54
CA THR A 474 -60.98 41.38 62.79
C THR A 474 -61.95 40.20 62.99
N LEU A 475 -61.87 39.57 64.15
CA LEU A 475 -62.71 38.41 64.50
C LEU A 475 -64.15 38.82 64.85
N THR A 476 -65.09 38.61 63.92
CA THR A 476 -66.53 38.59 64.25
C THR A 476 -66.90 37.29 64.96
N ARG A 477 -67.36 37.41 66.21
CA ARG A 477 -67.50 36.33 67.19
C ARG A 477 -68.79 35.52 67.01
N GLY A 478 -68.84 34.58 66.05
CA GLY A 478 -70.10 33.88 65.73
C GLY A 478 -70.07 32.56 64.93
N GLY A 479 -68.94 31.84 64.82
CA GLY A 479 -68.93 30.58 64.02
C GLY A 479 -67.65 29.73 64.10
N SER A 480 -66.89 29.85 65.20
CA SER A 480 -65.44 29.56 65.18
C SER A 480 -65.03 28.09 65.04
N LEU A 481 -65.75 27.14 65.65
CA LEU A 481 -65.21 25.79 65.86
C LEU A 481 -65.06 24.96 64.56
N ARG A 482 -66.12 24.86 63.73
CA ARG A 482 -66.06 24.07 62.48
C ARG A 482 -65.08 24.65 61.45
N ASN A 483 -64.92 25.98 61.41
CA ASN A 483 -63.92 26.61 60.54
C ASN A 483 -62.49 26.42 61.07
N GLN A 484 -62.27 26.43 62.39
CA GLN A 484 -60.95 26.09 62.96
C GLN A 484 -60.57 24.64 62.67
N GLU A 485 -61.49 23.70 62.83
CA GLU A 485 -61.29 22.28 62.53
C GLU A 485 -60.94 22.06 61.03
N LYS A 486 -61.68 22.72 60.12
CA LYS A 486 -61.36 22.71 58.69
C LYS A 486 -59.97 23.29 58.40
N ILE A 487 -59.64 24.47 58.93
CA ILE A 487 -58.33 25.11 58.72
C ILE A 487 -57.18 24.23 59.26
N LEU A 488 -57.37 23.58 60.41
CA LEU A 488 -56.39 22.64 60.95
C LEU A 488 -56.21 21.41 60.06
N SER A 489 -57.28 20.89 59.44
CA SER A 489 -57.19 19.79 58.47
C SER A 489 -56.45 20.20 57.18
N GLU A 490 -56.69 21.42 56.68
CA GLU A 490 -56.00 21.97 55.50
C GLU A 490 -54.51 22.23 55.80
N ILE A 491 -54.17 22.73 57.00
CA ILE A 491 -52.78 22.88 57.46
C ILE A 491 -52.09 21.51 57.61
N ALA A 492 -52.79 20.49 58.11
CA ALA A 492 -52.24 19.13 58.22
C ALA A 492 -51.95 18.52 56.84
N ALA A 493 -52.89 18.64 55.89
CA ALA A 493 -52.71 18.16 54.52
C ALA A 493 -51.61 18.92 53.77
N LEU A 494 -51.51 20.24 53.95
CA LEU A 494 -50.41 21.04 53.41
C LEU A 494 -49.06 20.63 54.01
N ARG A 495 -49.01 20.34 55.32
CA ARG A 495 -47.80 19.86 55.98
C ARG A 495 -47.37 18.50 55.43
N GLU A 496 -48.28 17.54 55.31
CA GLU A 496 -48.00 16.23 54.71
C GLU A 496 -47.54 16.35 53.25
N SER A 497 -48.11 17.29 52.49
CA SER A 497 -47.68 17.58 51.12
C SER A 497 -46.28 18.22 51.07
N VAL A 498 -45.97 19.15 51.96
CA VAL A 498 -44.65 19.77 52.08
C VAL A 498 -43.60 18.76 52.52
N ASP A 499 -43.91 17.92 53.51
CA ASP A 499 -43.02 16.86 53.99
C ASP A 499 -42.71 15.86 52.84
N LYS A 500 -43.71 15.42 52.05
CA LYS A 500 -43.49 14.59 50.84
C LYS A 500 -42.65 15.29 49.76
N VAL A 501 -42.80 16.60 49.57
CA VAL A 501 -41.97 17.37 48.62
C VAL A 501 -40.53 17.50 49.13
N LEU A 502 -40.34 17.74 50.44
CA LEU A 502 -39.03 17.82 51.08
C LEU A 502 -38.31 16.47 51.09
N GLU A 503 -39.02 15.36 51.33
CA GLU A 503 -38.50 14.00 51.14
C GLU A 503 -38.10 13.75 49.69
N GLY A 504 -38.91 14.19 48.72
CA GLY A 504 -38.60 14.13 47.29
C GLY A 504 -37.36 14.94 46.90
N GLU A 505 -37.19 16.16 47.43
CA GLU A 505 -35.99 16.98 47.25
C GLU A 505 -34.77 16.38 47.93
N ALA A 506 -34.90 15.92 49.18
CA ALA A 506 -33.83 15.27 49.93
C ALA A 506 -33.35 14.00 49.21
N ALA A 507 -34.27 13.19 48.69
CA ALA A 507 -33.97 12.03 47.86
C ALA A 507 -33.27 12.43 46.55
N LYS A 508 -33.70 13.50 45.86
CA LYS A 508 -33.03 14.01 44.64
C LYS A 508 -31.60 14.49 44.96
N ARG A 509 -31.41 15.32 45.98
CA ARG A 509 -30.11 15.84 46.44
C ARG A 509 -29.18 14.69 46.89
N PHE A 510 -29.72 13.71 47.61
CA PHE A 510 -28.98 12.51 48.00
C PHE A 510 -28.54 11.68 46.78
N LYS A 511 -29.45 11.39 45.84
CA LYS A 511 -29.14 10.64 44.62
C LYS A 511 -28.05 11.33 43.78
N GLY A 512 -28.15 12.64 43.58
CA GLY A 512 -27.13 13.43 42.88
C GLY A 512 -25.78 13.43 43.59
N GLY A 513 -25.76 13.72 44.90
CA GLY A 513 -24.53 13.71 45.70
C GLY A 513 -23.88 12.32 45.82
N PHE A 514 -24.67 11.25 45.84
CA PHE A 514 -24.17 9.87 45.84
C PHE A 514 -23.56 9.50 44.48
N VAL A 515 -24.24 9.77 43.36
CA VAL A 515 -23.69 9.54 42.01
C VAL A 515 -22.40 10.34 41.79
N SER A 516 -22.35 11.60 42.24
CA SER A 516 -21.12 12.41 42.15
C SER A 516 -19.98 11.80 42.97
N ALA A 517 -20.25 11.33 44.18
CA ALA A 517 -19.23 10.69 45.03
C ALA A 517 -18.74 9.36 44.43
N VAL A 518 -19.63 8.52 43.92
CA VAL A 518 -19.28 7.26 43.25
C VAL A 518 -18.41 7.52 42.01
N LYS A 519 -18.79 8.49 41.16
CA LYS A 519 -17.97 8.90 40.00
C LYS A 519 -16.64 9.55 40.38
N SER A 520 -16.53 10.15 41.56
CA SER A 520 -15.28 10.75 42.06
C SER A 520 -14.26 9.73 42.59
N ILE A 521 -14.69 8.47 42.79
CA ILE A 521 -13.76 7.34 42.96
C ILE A 521 -13.19 6.99 41.58
N SER A 522 -14.09 6.68 40.63
CA SER A 522 -13.72 6.19 39.30
C SER A 522 -14.88 6.34 38.31
N PRO A 523 -14.63 6.70 37.03
CA PRO A 523 -15.67 6.82 36.01
C PRO A 523 -16.34 5.48 35.68
N ASN A 524 -15.72 4.36 36.07
CA ASN A 524 -16.16 3.00 35.77
C ASN A 524 -17.33 2.52 36.64
N PHE A 525 -17.78 3.30 37.63
CA PHE A 525 -18.90 2.93 38.48
C PHE A 525 -20.23 3.57 38.05
N ARG A 526 -21.18 2.72 37.64
CA ARG A 526 -22.55 3.11 37.29
C ARG A 526 -23.51 2.79 38.44
N VAL A 527 -24.21 3.80 38.95
CA VAL A 527 -25.28 3.61 39.94
C VAL A 527 -26.57 3.20 39.22
N CYS A 528 -27.09 2.01 39.53
CA CYS A 528 -28.38 1.51 39.06
C CYS A 528 -29.42 1.62 40.18
N TRP A 529 -30.30 2.63 40.09
CA TRP A 529 -31.35 2.85 41.09
C TRP A 529 -32.48 1.81 41.03
N LEU A 530 -32.63 1.06 39.93
CA LEU A 530 -33.66 0.03 39.76
C LEU A 530 -33.29 -1.28 40.47
N SER A 531 -32.05 -1.74 40.34
CA SER A 531 -31.52 -2.88 41.13
C SER A 531 -30.93 -2.47 42.48
N ASN A 532 -30.97 -1.17 42.82
CA ASN A 532 -30.39 -0.59 44.03
C ASN A 532 -28.92 -0.98 44.25
N GLN A 533 -28.13 -0.93 43.17
CA GLN A 533 -26.73 -1.38 43.13
C GLN A 533 -25.79 -0.33 42.50
N VAL A 534 -24.52 -0.36 42.88
CA VAL A 534 -23.42 0.23 42.10
C VAL A 534 -22.73 -0.89 41.32
N ILE A 535 -22.51 -0.69 40.03
CA ILE A 535 -21.94 -1.69 39.12
C ILE A 535 -20.66 -1.13 38.50
N CYS A 536 -19.54 -1.86 38.62
CA CYS A 536 -18.30 -1.61 37.89
C CYS A 536 -18.45 -2.10 36.44
N THR A 537 -18.45 -1.18 35.47
CA THR A 537 -18.62 -1.50 34.05
C THR A 537 -17.50 -2.35 33.48
N ILE A 538 -16.25 -2.11 33.92
CA ILE A 538 -15.07 -2.90 33.54
C ILE A 538 -15.24 -4.36 33.97
N CYS A 539 -15.60 -4.60 35.23
CA CYS A 539 -15.79 -5.95 35.76
C CYS A 539 -17.03 -6.63 35.17
N GLU A 540 -18.17 -5.93 35.08
CA GLU A 540 -19.39 -6.49 34.51
C GLU A 540 -19.18 -6.96 33.06
N SER A 541 -18.38 -6.24 32.27
CA SER A 541 -18.08 -6.56 30.88
C SER A 541 -17.01 -7.65 30.70
N ASN A 542 -16.04 -7.78 31.63
CA ASN A 542 -14.85 -8.64 31.45
C ASN A 542 -14.74 -9.80 32.44
N LYS A 543 -15.58 -9.91 33.48
CA LYS A 543 -15.52 -11.01 34.47
C LYS A 543 -15.65 -12.40 33.83
N HIS A 544 -16.40 -12.51 32.74
CA HIS A 544 -16.56 -13.75 31.95
C HIS A 544 -15.38 -14.06 31.01
N ARG A 545 -14.40 -13.16 30.89
CA ARG A 545 -13.14 -13.35 30.14
C ARG A 545 -11.96 -13.77 31.04
N ILE A 546 -12.16 -13.83 32.36
CA ILE A 546 -11.15 -14.36 33.30
C ILE A 546 -11.13 -15.89 33.20
N HIS A 547 -9.93 -16.49 33.22
CA HIS A 547 -9.74 -17.93 33.16
C HIS A 547 -10.34 -18.63 34.40
N THR A 548 -10.89 -19.84 34.23
CA THR A 548 -11.71 -20.51 35.25
C THR A 548 -10.99 -20.83 36.56
N SER A 549 -9.67 -21.03 36.53
CA SER A 549 -8.83 -21.17 37.74
C SER A 549 -8.79 -19.91 38.61
N ASP A 550 -9.09 -18.76 38.03
CA ASP A 550 -8.84 -17.44 38.60
C ASP A 550 -10.15 -16.68 38.88
N LEU A 551 -11.30 -17.34 38.66
CA LEU A 551 -12.62 -16.84 39.01
C LEU A 551 -12.86 -16.99 40.51
N PRO A 552 -13.28 -15.93 41.23
CA PRO A 552 -13.76 -16.09 42.60
C PRO A 552 -15.09 -16.87 42.60
N ALA A 553 -15.32 -17.68 43.63
CA ALA A 553 -16.46 -18.59 43.73
C ALA A 553 -17.88 -17.94 43.75
N GLN A 554 -17.98 -16.62 43.63
CA GLN A 554 -19.23 -15.86 43.53
C GLN A 554 -19.13 -14.82 42.39
N LEU A 555 -18.92 -15.31 41.16
CA LEU A 555 -18.66 -14.48 39.97
C LEU A 555 -19.71 -13.39 39.74
N ASP A 556 -20.99 -13.68 39.99
CA ASP A 556 -22.10 -12.72 39.76
C ASP A 556 -22.03 -11.48 40.66
N ARG A 557 -21.32 -11.55 41.79
CA ARG A 557 -21.08 -10.44 42.71
C ARG A 557 -19.84 -9.61 42.34
N VAL A 558 -18.99 -10.08 41.43
CA VAL A 558 -17.76 -9.36 41.04
C VAL A 558 -18.12 -8.03 40.37
N GLY A 559 -17.79 -6.94 41.06
CA GLY A 559 -18.09 -5.58 40.60
C GLY A 559 -19.53 -5.11 40.85
N ARG A 560 -20.36 -5.84 41.61
CA ARG A 560 -21.72 -5.41 41.98
C ARG A 560 -21.83 -5.18 43.49
N PHE A 561 -22.28 -3.99 43.88
CA PHE A 561 -22.33 -3.53 45.27
C PHE A 561 -23.76 -3.10 45.62
N ASP A 562 -24.43 -3.84 46.50
CA ASP A 562 -25.77 -3.49 46.96
C ASP A 562 -25.74 -2.22 47.81
N ILE A 563 -26.59 -1.25 47.48
CA ILE A 563 -26.76 0.00 48.25
C ILE A 563 -27.56 -0.28 49.55
N GLY A 564 -28.19 -1.46 49.62
CA GLY A 564 -28.96 -1.96 50.75
C GLY A 564 -30.41 -1.47 50.74
N THR A 565 -31.34 -2.36 51.04
CA THR A 565 -32.77 -2.01 51.20
C THR A 565 -32.98 -1.12 52.43
N THR A 566 -34.05 -0.33 52.43
CA THR A 566 -34.21 0.90 53.21
C THR A 566 -34.38 0.73 54.74
N GLY A 567 -34.33 -0.48 55.28
CA GLY A 567 -34.49 -0.74 56.71
C GLY A 567 -33.24 -0.49 57.57
N ALA A 568 -33.42 0.22 58.68
CA ALA A 568 -32.68 0.07 59.94
C ALA A 568 -31.18 0.47 60.05
N ALA A 569 -30.61 1.34 59.20
CA ALA A 569 -29.33 2.00 59.52
C ALA A 569 -29.23 3.43 58.97
N PRO A 570 -28.54 4.36 59.65
CA PRO A 570 -28.41 5.75 59.19
C PRO A 570 -27.69 5.83 57.85
N VAL A 571 -28.33 6.47 56.88
CA VAL A 571 -27.94 6.53 55.45
C VAL A 571 -26.49 7.02 55.26
N ALA A 572 -26.03 7.94 56.10
CA ALA A 572 -24.67 8.47 56.06
C ALA A 572 -23.58 7.43 56.41
N ALA A 573 -23.88 6.44 57.27
CA ALA A 573 -22.94 5.39 57.64
C ALA A 573 -22.76 4.40 56.49
N ARG A 574 -23.86 3.84 55.96
CA ARG A 574 -23.83 2.94 54.78
C ARG A 574 -23.12 3.57 53.59
N ARG A 575 -23.35 4.87 53.35
CA ARG A 575 -22.67 5.61 52.26
C ARG A 575 -21.14 5.58 52.38
N ARG A 576 -20.57 5.65 53.59
CA ARG A 576 -19.11 5.49 53.77
C ARG A 576 -18.69 4.06 53.45
N THR A 577 -19.32 3.06 54.09
CA THR A 577 -19.03 1.64 53.86
C THR A 577 -19.05 1.24 52.39
N ILE A 578 -20.02 1.74 51.61
CA ILE A 578 -20.09 1.50 50.15
C ILE A 578 -18.95 2.21 49.41
N ILE A 579 -18.69 3.49 49.71
CA ILE A 579 -17.59 4.26 49.10
C ILE A 579 -16.23 3.61 49.36
N ASP A 580 -16.02 3.05 50.55
CA ASP A 580 -14.77 2.39 50.91
C ASP A 580 -14.69 1.00 50.24
N SER A 581 -15.78 0.22 50.23
CA SER A 581 -15.87 -1.06 49.48
C SER A 581 -15.61 -0.89 47.97
N LEU A 582 -15.98 0.26 47.38
CA LEU A 582 -15.72 0.58 45.97
C LEU A 582 -14.23 0.86 45.71
N LYS A 583 -13.50 1.48 46.65
CA LYS A 583 -12.03 1.66 46.55
C LYS A 583 -11.31 0.33 46.74
N ASP A 584 -11.72 -0.44 47.74
CA ASP A 584 -11.17 -1.77 48.03
C ASP A 584 -11.34 -2.69 46.82
N HIS A 585 -12.45 -2.55 46.08
CA HIS A 585 -12.66 -3.26 44.83
C HIS A 585 -11.65 -2.89 43.73
N GLU A 586 -11.31 -1.61 43.53
CA GLU A 586 -10.31 -1.25 42.52
C GLU A 586 -8.91 -1.80 42.85
N ALA A 587 -8.64 -2.03 44.14
CA ALA A 587 -7.45 -2.73 44.61
C ALA A 587 -7.50 -4.27 44.44
N THR A 588 -8.65 -4.89 44.09
CA THR A 588 -8.70 -6.36 43.93
C THR A 588 -7.99 -6.83 42.67
N VAL A 589 -7.32 -7.98 42.78
CA VAL A 589 -6.66 -8.66 41.65
C VAL A 589 -7.65 -8.94 40.50
N THR A 590 -8.91 -9.25 40.83
CA THR A 590 -9.98 -9.47 39.84
C THR A 590 -10.36 -8.19 39.09
N HIS A 591 -10.43 -7.03 39.77
CA HIS A 591 -10.66 -5.76 39.11
C HIS A 591 -9.47 -5.39 38.22
N ARG A 592 -8.25 -5.48 38.76
CA ARG A 592 -7.01 -5.19 38.02
C ARG A 592 -6.94 -6.00 36.72
N ARG A 593 -7.25 -7.29 36.77
CA ARG A 593 -7.26 -8.18 35.60
C ARG A 593 -8.43 -7.93 34.64
N CYS A 594 -9.61 -7.53 35.14
CA CYS A 594 -10.68 -7.03 34.26
C CYS A 594 -10.27 -5.73 33.55
N SER A 595 -9.49 -4.86 34.22
CA SER A 595 -8.97 -3.62 33.66
C SER A 595 -7.86 -3.88 32.62
N GLU A 596 -6.95 -4.82 32.88
CA GLU A 596 -5.97 -5.30 31.89
C GLU A 596 -6.63 -5.93 30.66
N LEU A 597 -7.72 -6.69 30.83
CA LEU A 597 -8.51 -7.24 29.73
C LEU A 597 -9.30 -6.17 28.97
N ALA A 598 -9.82 -5.15 29.67
CA ALA A 598 -10.47 -4.01 29.05
C ALA A 598 -9.47 -3.17 28.24
N GLN A 599 -8.30 -2.87 28.80
CA GLN A 599 -7.23 -2.14 28.13
C GLN A 599 -6.78 -2.88 26.87
N ARG A 600 -6.44 -4.18 26.97
CA ARG A 600 -6.10 -5.00 25.79
C ARG A 600 -7.20 -4.99 24.73
N SER A 601 -8.47 -5.00 25.14
CA SER A 601 -9.61 -4.94 24.21
C SER A 601 -9.75 -3.57 23.52
N VAL A 602 -9.25 -2.49 24.13
CA VAL A 602 -9.12 -1.15 23.52
C VAL A 602 -7.87 -1.10 22.64
N ASP A 603 -6.73 -1.62 23.10
CA ASP A 603 -5.48 -1.69 22.34
C ASP A 603 -5.65 -2.51 21.05
N ASP A 604 -6.33 -3.67 21.11
CA ASP A 604 -6.72 -4.48 19.94
C ASP A 604 -7.65 -3.71 18.98
N GLN A 605 -8.55 -2.87 19.50
CA GLN A 605 -9.46 -2.07 18.69
C GLN A 605 -8.73 -0.90 18.02
N ASN A 606 -7.84 -0.22 18.74
CA ASN A 606 -6.95 0.82 18.23
C ASN A 606 -6.03 0.24 17.14
N ARG A 607 -5.35 -0.88 17.41
CA ARG A 607 -4.50 -1.55 16.43
C ARG A 607 -5.25 -1.97 15.17
N ARG A 608 -6.49 -2.49 15.27
CA ARG A 608 -7.34 -2.76 14.09
C ARG A 608 -7.65 -1.48 13.30
N THR A 609 -7.89 -0.39 14.00
CA THR A 609 -8.20 0.93 13.45
C THR A 609 -7.00 1.51 12.70
N GLU A 610 -5.83 1.53 13.35
CA GLU A 610 -4.56 1.97 12.79
C GLU A 610 -4.15 1.13 11.58
N MET A 611 -4.26 -0.20 11.67
CA MET A 611 -4.01 -1.12 10.55
C MET A 611 -4.92 -0.85 9.35
N ASN A 612 -6.17 -0.41 9.55
CA ASN A 612 -7.06 -0.03 8.46
C ASN A 612 -6.58 1.25 7.74
N ILE A 613 -6.21 2.30 8.49
CA ILE A 613 -5.67 3.55 7.92
C ILE A 613 -4.34 3.26 7.21
N ALA A 614 -3.45 2.49 7.85
CA ALA A 614 -2.12 2.15 7.33
C ALA A 614 -2.19 1.33 6.03
N ARG A 615 -3.15 0.40 5.90
CA ARG A 615 -3.42 -0.32 4.64
C ARG A 615 -3.83 0.64 3.51
N VAL A 616 -4.75 1.57 3.78
CA VAL A 616 -5.17 2.58 2.79
C VAL A 616 -4.01 3.49 2.42
N ALA A 617 -3.17 3.89 3.37
CA ALA A 617 -1.96 4.67 3.12
C ALA A 617 -0.95 3.91 2.24
N TYR A 618 -0.66 2.64 2.54
CA TYR A 618 0.23 1.80 1.74
C TYR A 618 -0.29 1.61 0.30
N ILE A 619 -1.58 1.30 0.13
CA ILE A 619 -2.18 1.20 -1.21
C ILE A 619 -2.02 2.52 -1.97
N THR A 620 -2.28 3.66 -1.31
CA THR A 620 -2.09 4.99 -1.91
C THR A 620 -0.64 5.22 -2.35
N VAL A 621 0.36 4.88 -1.51
CA VAL A 621 1.78 5.07 -1.86
C VAL A 621 2.22 4.13 -2.98
N VAL A 622 1.76 2.88 -2.98
CA VAL A 622 2.13 1.85 -3.98
C VAL A 622 1.46 2.08 -5.33
N GLU A 623 0.21 2.55 -5.37
CA GLU A 623 -0.47 2.95 -6.61
C GLU A 623 0.01 4.32 -7.15
N GLY A 624 0.86 5.05 -6.41
CA GLY A 624 1.32 6.40 -6.79
C GLY A 624 0.22 7.47 -6.71
N ASP A 625 -0.76 7.24 -5.84
CA ASP A 625 -2.04 7.95 -5.81
C ASP A 625 -1.95 9.35 -5.18
N SER A 626 -2.93 10.19 -5.51
CA SER A 626 -3.05 11.52 -4.90
C SER A 626 -3.47 11.46 -3.42
N PHE A 627 -2.97 12.41 -2.61
CA PHE A 627 -3.40 12.60 -1.22
C PHE A 627 -4.93 12.73 -1.06
N ALA A 628 -5.62 13.27 -2.06
CA ALA A 628 -7.09 13.37 -2.06
C ALA A 628 -7.80 12.02 -2.29
N ARG A 629 -7.15 11.04 -2.94
CA ARG A 629 -7.65 9.66 -3.05
C ARG A 629 -7.41 8.88 -1.75
N PHE A 630 -6.33 9.14 -1.01
CA PHE A 630 -6.18 8.65 0.38
C PHE A 630 -7.33 9.13 1.27
N GLU A 631 -7.56 10.45 1.34
CA GLU A 631 -8.63 11.06 2.16
C GLU A 631 -10.01 10.47 1.81
N ARG A 632 -10.32 10.35 0.51
CA ARG A 632 -11.56 9.73 0.02
C ARG A 632 -11.66 8.24 0.36
N SER A 633 -10.55 7.50 0.32
CA SER A 633 -10.55 6.05 0.60
C SER A 633 -10.73 5.76 2.09
N VAL A 634 -10.17 6.60 2.98
CA VAL A 634 -10.46 6.55 4.43
C VAL A 634 -11.93 6.89 4.70
N ALA A 635 -12.49 7.92 4.05
CA ALA A 635 -13.91 8.25 4.17
C ALA A 635 -14.84 7.13 3.66
N ASN A 636 -14.51 6.51 2.52
CA ASN A 636 -15.26 5.35 2.00
C ASN A 636 -15.19 4.15 2.96
N LEU A 637 -14.05 3.92 3.61
CA LEU A 637 -13.87 2.84 4.58
C LEU A 637 -14.69 3.09 5.86
N ALA A 638 -14.81 4.35 6.29
CA ALA A 638 -15.72 4.76 7.37
C ALA A 638 -17.20 4.56 7.00
N LEU A 639 -17.60 4.96 5.78
CA LEU A 639 -18.96 4.76 5.25
C LEU A 639 -19.32 3.26 5.12
N ALA A 640 -18.33 2.41 4.87
CA ALA A 640 -18.49 0.95 4.90
C ALA A 640 -18.53 0.35 6.32
N GLY A 641 -18.63 1.18 7.38
CA GLY A 641 -18.72 0.76 8.77
C GLY A 641 -17.43 0.16 9.34
N SER A 642 -16.30 0.28 8.66
CA SER A 642 -15.01 -0.20 9.17
C SER A 642 -14.40 0.84 10.12
N PRO A 643 -13.77 0.41 11.23
CA PRO A 643 -13.18 1.35 12.17
C PRO A 643 -11.96 2.05 11.56
N VAL A 644 -12.02 3.38 11.47
CA VAL A 644 -10.91 4.27 11.05
C VAL A 644 -10.54 5.32 12.10
N GLY A 645 -11.23 5.36 13.26
CA GLY A 645 -10.94 6.28 14.36
C GLY A 645 -11.12 7.75 13.98
N ASP A 646 -10.55 8.66 14.79
CA ASP A 646 -10.68 10.11 14.64
C ASP A 646 -9.33 10.82 14.33
N ILE A 647 -8.25 10.06 14.16
CA ILE A 647 -6.88 10.56 13.98
C ILE A 647 -6.23 9.99 12.70
N ASN A 648 -5.11 10.58 12.27
CA ASN A 648 -4.28 10.11 11.16
C ASN A 648 -4.93 10.08 9.76
N HIS A 649 -6.11 10.70 9.57
CA HIS A 649 -6.74 10.85 8.24
C HIS A 649 -6.12 11.94 7.35
N SER A 650 -5.18 12.74 7.87
CA SER A 650 -4.66 13.92 7.16
C SER A 650 -3.53 13.60 6.18
N ARG A 651 -3.33 14.47 5.17
CA ARG A 651 -2.19 14.40 4.21
C ARG A 651 -0.81 14.31 4.87
N LYS A 652 -0.66 14.84 6.09
CA LYS A 652 0.59 14.76 6.86
C LYS A 652 0.93 13.31 7.20
N PHE A 653 -0.05 12.50 7.61
CA PHE A 653 0.13 11.08 7.94
C PHE A 653 0.73 10.33 6.75
N LEU A 654 0.12 10.42 5.56
CA LEU A 654 0.65 9.75 4.36
C LEU A 654 2.13 10.13 4.07
N SER A 655 2.52 11.38 4.32
CA SER A 655 3.89 11.86 4.11
C SER A 655 4.90 11.42 5.19
N THR A 656 4.44 11.01 6.37
CA THR A 656 5.27 10.47 7.45
C THR A 656 5.30 8.94 7.34
N PHE A 657 4.15 8.31 7.10
CA PHE A 657 3.99 6.89 6.85
C PHE A 657 4.86 6.43 5.68
N ALA A 658 4.91 7.19 4.57
CA ALA A 658 5.80 6.87 3.44
C ALA A 658 7.30 6.90 3.81
N LYS A 659 7.71 7.70 4.81
CA LYS A 659 9.10 7.73 5.32
C LYS A 659 9.37 6.56 6.27
N ALA A 660 8.46 6.26 7.19
CA ALA A 660 8.54 5.10 8.08
C ALA A 660 8.56 3.78 7.27
N MET A 661 7.68 3.67 6.28
CA MET A 661 7.64 2.55 5.33
C MET A 661 8.92 2.44 4.51
N LYS A 662 9.46 3.57 3.99
CA LYS A 662 10.77 3.56 3.31
C LYS A 662 11.87 3.03 4.25
N LYS A 663 11.90 3.49 5.50
CA LYS A 663 12.89 3.10 6.51
C LYS A 663 12.82 1.61 6.83
N GLU A 664 11.67 1.09 7.24
CA GLU A 664 11.49 -0.34 7.56
C GLU A 664 11.75 -1.25 6.34
N LEU A 665 11.43 -0.80 5.11
CA LEU A 665 11.81 -1.51 3.88
C LEU A 665 13.33 -1.53 3.64
N LEU A 666 14.02 -0.42 3.90
CA LEU A 666 15.48 -0.35 3.81
C LEU A 666 16.16 -1.18 4.92
N ASP A 667 15.72 -1.08 6.17
CA ASP A 667 16.25 -1.87 7.29
C ASP A 667 16.10 -3.37 7.03
N ARG A 668 14.96 -3.81 6.46
CA ARG A 668 14.77 -5.19 5.99
C ARG A 668 15.66 -5.55 4.81
N LEU A 669 15.84 -4.66 3.84
CA LEU A 669 16.74 -4.89 2.70
C LEU A 669 18.20 -5.04 3.16
N VAL A 670 18.68 -4.16 4.04
CA VAL A 670 19.99 -4.24 4.68
C VAL A 670 20.12 -5.58 5.40
N HIS A 671 19.14 -5.97 6.21
CA HIS A 671 19.16 -7.25 6.91
C HIS A 671 19.26 -8.44 5.93
N VAL A 672 18.49 -8.44 4.84
CA VAL A 672 18.50 -9.50 3.82
C VAL A 672 19.82 -9.58 3.05
N LEU A 673 20.41 -8.44 2.67
CA LEU A 673 21.67 -8.39 1.93
C LEU A 673 22.87 -8.75 2.81
N THR A 674 22.93 -8.19 4.02
CA THR A 674 24.06 -8.34 4.96
C THR A 674 24.05 -9.66 5.74
N SER A 675 22.90 -10.34 5.86
CA SER A 675 22.83 -11.61 6.60
C SER A 675 23.51 -12.76 5.87
N PRO A 676 24.18 -13.68 6.61
CA PRO A 676 24.66 -14.95 6.09
C PRO A 676 23.60 -15.75 5.31
N GLN A 677 23.77 -15.92 4.00
CA GLN A 677 22.93 -16.81 3.19
C GLN A 677 23.61 -18.17 2.98
N ARG A 678 22.83 -19.25 3.08
CA ARG A 678 23.32 -20.64 2.96
C ARG A 678 23.95 -20.92 1.59
N CYS A 679 23.41 -20.33 0.51
CA CYS A 679 23.94 -20.47 -0.84
C CYS A 679 25.33 -19.85 -1.04
N PHE A 680 25.78 -18.96 -0.14
CA PHE A 680 27.14 -18.38 -0.16
C PHE A 680 28.03 -18.92 0.97
N GLY A 681 27.73 -20.13 1.47
CA GLY A 681 28.51 -20.76 2.53
C GLY A 681 28.47 -19.98 3.85
N SER A 682 27.29 -19.42 4.19
CA SER A 682 27.08 -18.53 5.33
C SER A 682 27.89 -17.22 5.27
N ARG A 683 28.16 -16.72 4.06
CA ARG A 683 28.61 -15.34 3.81
C ARG A 683 27.41 -14.44 3.44
N PRO A 684 27.54 -13.11 3.56
CA PRO A 684 26.56 -12.17 3.03
C PRO A 684 26.43 -12.26 1.50
N THR A 685 25.45 -11.53 0.98
CA THR A 685 25.11 -11.53 -0.45
C THR A 685 26.16 -10.72 -1.25
N PRO A 686 26.71 -11.25 -2.36
CA PRO A 686 27.51 -10.43 -3.28
C PRO A 686 26.61 -9.39 -3.96
N LEU A 687 27.08 -8.15 -4.04
CA LEU A 687 26.31 -6.98 -4.48
C LEU A 687 26.78 -6.48 -5.84
N GLY A 688 25.85 -6.31 -6.77
CA GLY A 688 26.05 -5.56 -8.00
C GLY A 688 25.28 -4.24 -7.95
N ILE A 689 25.98 -3.10 -7.99
CA ILE A 689 25.34 -1.79 -8.03
C ILE A 689 25.04 -1.43 -9.49
N ALA A 690 23.87 -0.87 -9.78
CA ALA A 690 23.59 -0.24 -11.06
C ALA A 690 23.08 1.19 -10.87
N THR A 691 23.66 2.15 -11.61
CA THR A 691 23.31 3.57 -11.55
C THR A 691 23.23 4.20 -12.94
N ASP A 692 22.35 5.18 -13.08
CA ASP A 692 22.03 5.86 -14.34
C ASP A 692 21.79 7.37 -14.06
N LYS A 693 21.52 8.19 -15.09
CA LYS A 693 21.45 9.65 -15.02
C LYS A 693 20.18 10.22 -15.67
N VAL A 694 19.04 9.95 -15.06
CA VAL A 694 17.72 10.33 -15.61
C VAL A 694 17.40 11.81 -15.34
N THR A 695 17.03 12.57 -16.37
CA THR A 695 16.61 13.99 -16.21
C THR A 695 15.09 14.15 -16.37
N LEU A 696 14.38 14.30 -15.26
CA LEU A 696 12.92 14.50 -15.20
C LEU A 696 12.59 15.96 -14.89
N ALA A 697 11.70 16.58 -15.67
CA ALA A 697 11.22 17.96 -15.44
C ALA A 697 12.35 18.98 -15.15
N ARG A 698 13.42 18.94 -15.96
CA ARG A 698 14.66 19.75 -15.84
C ARG A 698 15.52 19.47 -14.59
N ARG A 699 15.23 18.44 -13.80
CA ARG A 699 16.06 17.97 -12.67
C ARG A 699 16.76 16.67 -13.06
N THR A 700 18.10 16.67 -13.09
CA THR A 700 18.88 15.44 -13.23
C THR A 700 18.93 14.71 -11.89
N LEU A 701 18.48 13.46 -11.88
CA LEU A 701 18.56 12.54 -10.75
C LEU A 701 19.56 11.43 -11.08
N GLN A 702 20.17 10.87 -10.04
CA GLN A 702 20.98 9.66 -10.12
C GLN A 702 20.22 8.51 -9.45
N PRO A 703 19.36 7.75 -10.15
CA PRO A 703 18.89 6.47 -9.63
C PRO A 703 20.09 5.57 -9.26
N VAL A 704 20.03 4.99 -8.07
CA VAL A 704 20.97 3.98 -7.57
C VAL A 704 20.17 2.76 -7.17
N SER A 705 20.53 1.62 -7.73
CA SER A 705 19.94 0.31 -7.43
C SER A 705 21.01 -0.68 -7.00
N ILE A 706 20.61 -1.61 -6.13
CA ILE A 706 21.45 -2.73 -5.70
C ILE A 706 20.79 -4.02 -6.15
N SER A 707 21.57 -4.84 -6.84
CA SER A 707 21.23 -6.21 -7.19
C SER A 707 21.98 -7.20 -6.31
N GLY A 708 21.33 -8.31 -5.99
CA GLY A 708 21.88 -9.37 -5.16
C GLY A 708 21.05 -10.64 -5.29
N ILE A 709 21.61 -11.77 -4.86
CA ILE A 709 20.91 -13.06 -4.90
C ILE A 709 20.25 -13.30 -3.55
N VAL A 710 18.92 -13.30 -3.53
CA VAL A 710 18.09 -13.46 -2.33
C VAL A 710 17.24 -14.70 -2.47
N GLY A 711 17.48 -15.69 -1.61
CA GLY A 711 16.78 -16.99 -1.68
C GLY A 711 17.08 -17.77 -2.96
N GLY A 712 18.31 -17.63 -3.50
CA GLY A 712 18.71 -18.27 -4.76
C GLY A 712 18.21 -17.59 -6.04
N LYS A 713 17.49 -16.47 -5.95
CA LYS A 713 17.04 -15.66 -7.11
C LYS A 713 17.75 -14.32 -7.13
N THR A 714 18.25 -13.89 -8.29
CA THR A 714 18.70 -12.50 -8.48
C THR A 714 17.51 -11.56 -8.34
N GLN A 715 17.63 -10.56 -7.48
CA GLN A 715 16.66 -9.49 -7.27
C GLN A 715 17.39 -8.14 -7.36
N ALA A 716 16.69 -7.10 -7.78
CA ALA A 716 17.22 -5.75 -7.89
C ALA A 716 16.28 -4.76 -7.19
N TYR A 717 16.86 -3.83 -6.42
CA TYR A 717 16.15 -2.91 -5.54
C TYR A 717 16.62 -1.49 -5.80
N LEU A 718 15.70 -0.59 -6.17
CA LEU A 718 15.97 0.85 -6.25
C LEU A 718 16.03 1.43 -4.82
N ILE A 719 17.20 1.84 -4.37
CA ILE A 719 17.40 2.34 -2.99
C ILE A 719 17.24 3.87 -2.87
N GLY A 720 17.47 4.59 -3.97
CA GLY A 720 17.35 6.05 -4.03
C GLY A 720 17.50 6.61 -5.43
N ALA A 721 17.15 7.90 -5.57
CA ALA A 721 17.35 8.68 -6.79
C ALA A 721 17.61 10.17 -6.45
N PRO A 722 18.69 10.50 -5.71
CA PRO A 722 18.98 11.89 -5.34
C PRO A 722 19.30 12.78 -6.56
N PRO A 723 19.19 14.12 -6.43
CA PRO A 723 19.61 15.05 -7.48
C PRO A 723 21.12 15.02 -7.74
N ALA A 724 21.52 14.83 -9.00
CA ALA A 724 22.91 14.86 -9.43
C ALA A 724 23.40 16.31 -9.61
N VAL A 725 23.79 16.94 -8.49
CA VAL A 725 24.23 18.35 -8.44
C VAL A 725 25.63 18.53 -9.05
N ASP A 726 26.63 17.77 -8.56
CA ASP A 726 27.89 17.61 -9.29
C ASP A 726 27.75 16.45 -10.28
N LYS A 727 28.17 16.71 -11.52
CA LYS A 727 28.17 15.74 -12.63
C LYS A 727 29.57 15.26 -12.98
N SER A 728 30.60 15.65 -12.21
CA SER A 728 31.91 15.04 -12.28
C SER A 728 31.84 13.58 -11.82
N GLY A 729 32.74 12.74 -12.36
CA GLY A 729 32.81 11.34 -11.94
C GLY A 729 33.13 11.14 -10.45
N ARG A 730 33.68 12.15 -9.75
CA ARG A 730 33.88 12.09 -8.28
C ARG A 730 32.60 12.45 -7.54
N GLY A 731 31.87 13.48 -7.96
CA GLY A 731 30.57 13.83 -7.40
C GLY A 731 29.54 12.70 -7.55
N LEU A 732 29.43 12.12 -8.74
CA LEU A 732 28.51 11.02 -9.03
C LEU A 732 28.86 9.72 -8.26
N VAL A 733 30.14 9.45 -7.99
CA VAL A 733 30.57 8.30 -7.16
C VAL A 733 30.34 8.58 -5.68
N SER A 734 30.67 9.78 -5.19
CA SER A 734 30.41 10.19 -3.81
C SER A 734 28.91 10.17 -3.50
N LEU A 735 28.08 10.64 -4.44
CA LEU A 735 26.61 10.59 -4.34
C LEU A 735 26.07 9.16 -4.37
N LEU A 736 26.64 8.27 -5.18
CA LEU A 736 26.34 6.83 -5.16
C LEU A 736 26.64 6.22 -3.78
N VAL A 737 27.86 6.39 -3.27
CA VAL A 737 28.26 5.82 -1.97
C VAL A 737 27.39 6.39 -0.85
N HIS A 738 27.16 7.70 -0.82
CA HIS A 738 26.27 8.35 0.14
C HIS A 738 24.82 7.85 0.05
N THR A 739 24.32 7.51 -1.15
CA THR A 739 22.98 6.91 -1.32
C THR A 739 22.92 5.50 -0.71
N VAL A 740 24.00 4.72 -0.83
CA VAL A 740 24.07 3.36 -0.28
C VAL A 740 24.28 3.36 1.24
N GLU A 741 25.11 4.26 1.77
CA GLU A 741 25.25 4.47 3.21
C GLU A 741 23.97 5.02 3.84
N GLY A 742 23.30 5.97 3.15
CA GLY A 742 21.96 6.46 3.52
C GLY A 742 20.84 5.42 3.36
N ALA A 743 21.13 4.28 2.73
CA ALA A 743 20.28 3.10 2.71
C ALA A 743 20.62 2.09 3.84
N GLY A 744 21.60 2.39 4.70
CA GLY A 744 22.02 1.57 5.85
C GLY A 744 23.14 0.57 5.55
N ILE A 745 23.67 0.51 4.32
CA ILE A 745 24.74 -0.41 3.94
C ILE A 745 26.09 0.31 4.09
N SER A 746 26.89 -0.11 5.06
CA SER A 746 28.16 0.57 5.37
C SER A 746 29.20 0.45 4.25
N LYS A 747 30.06 1.47 4.14
CA LYS A 747 31.21 1.48 3.21
C LYS A 747 32.13 0.26 3.35
N HIS A 748 32.31 -0.27 4.56
CA HIS A 748 33.02 -1.53 4.79
C HIS A 748 32.29 -2.73 4.17
N HIS A 749 30.96 -2.81 4.28
CA HIS A 749 30.20 -3.89 3.67
C HIS A 749 30.31 -3.84 2.14
N LEU A 750 30.24 -2.65 1.54
CA LEU A 750 30.52 -2.45 0.12
C LEU A 750 31.93 -2.89 -0.26
N ARG A 751 32.96 -2.45 0.48
CA ARG A 751 34.36 -2.82 0.22
C ARG A 751 34.56 -4.33 0.12
N SER A 752 33.87 -5.12 0.94
CA SER A 752 34.03 -6.59 0.96
C SER A 752 33.06 -7.39 0.08
N HIS A 753 31.96 -6.79 -0.43
CA HIS A 753 30.90 -7.53 -1.13
C HIS A 753 30.44 -6.91 -2.45
N CYS A 754 30.84 -5.68 -2.79
CA CYS A 754 30.62 -5.13 -4.12
C CYS A 754 31.50 -5.88 -5.13
N VAL A 755 30.87 -6.47 -6.15
CA VAL A 755 31.53 -7.25 -7.21
C VAL A 755 31.31 -6.67 -8.61
N ASN A 756 30.29 -5.82 -8.78
CA ASN A 756 29.91 -5.25 -10.07
C ASN A 756 29.38 -3.82 -9.89
N LEU A 757 29.77 -2.94 -10.80
CA LEU A 757 29.17 -1.63 -11.02
C LEU A 757 28.70 -1.57 -12.48
N SER A 758 27.40 -1.40 -12.73
CA SER A 758 26.86 -1.18 -14.08
C SER A 758 26.38 0.25 -14.25
N THR A 759 26.76 0.90 -15.36
CA THR A 759 26.47 2.33 -15.59
C THR A 759 26.18 2.68 -17.04
N ASP A 760 25.63 3.87 -17.28
CA ASP A 760 25.65 4.51 -18.59
C ASP A 760 27.09 4.78 -19.10
N GLY A 761 27.23 5.16 -20.38
CA GLY A 761 28.52 5.42 -21.02
C GLY A 761 29.22 6.72 -20.60
N GLU A 762 28.50 7.71 -20.08
CA GLU A 762 29.07 8.92 -19.48
C GLU A 762 29.84 8.57 -18.21
N TYR A 763 29.29 7.72 -17.33
CA TYR A 763 30.02 7.20 -16.15
C TYR A 763 31.28 6.41 -16.54
N VAL A 764 31.25 5.65 -17.65
CA VAL A 764 32.43 4.93 -18.17
C VAL A 764 33.49 5.92 -18.64
N ASN A 765 33.12 6.92 -19.45
CA ASN A 765 34.01 7.99 -19.90
C ASN A 765 34.58 8.82 -18.71
N LEU A 766 33.78 9.00 -17.66
CA LEU A 766 34.20 9.64 -16.41
C LEU A 766 35.09 8.76 -15.51
N ARG A 767 35.30 7.47 -15.84
CA ARG A 767 36.01 6.47 -15.02
C ARG A 767 35.38 6.23 -13.64
N ALA A 768 34.06 6.03 -13.59
CA ALA A 768 33.34 5.81 -12.34
C ALA A 768 33.82 4.58 -11.56
N GLY A 769 34.21 3.48 -12.23
CA GLY A 769 34.75 2.27 -11.58
C GLY A 769 36.04 2.54 -10.80
N ASN A 770 37.06 3.10 -11.47
CA ASN A 770 38.32 3.48 -10.83
C ASN A 770 38.07 4.40 -9.62
N ARG A 771 37.19 5.41 -9.78
CA ARG A 771 36.84 6.35 -8.70
C ARG A 771 36.05 5.71 -7.56
N LEU A 772 35.19 4.72 -7.83
CA LEU A 772 34.49 3.97 -6.80
C LEU A 772 35.47 3.10 -6.00
N ALA A 773 36.49 2.55 -6.65
CA ALA A 773 37.55 1.81 -5.96
C ALA A 773 38.50 2.74 -5.18
N GLU A 774 38.89 3.91 -5.71
CA GLU A 774 39.56 4.99 -4.95
C GLU A 774 38.75 5.33 -3.68
N GLU A 775 37.44 5.55 -3.82
CA GLU A 775 36.55 5.91 -2.72
C GLU A 775 36.42 4.78 -1.69
N LEU A 776 36.27 3.52 -2.13
CA LEU A 776 36.09 2.34 -1.26
C LEU A 776 37.39 1.76 -0.67
N ASP A 777 38.57 2.30 -1.01
CA ASP A 777 39.89 1.76 -0.65
C ASP A 777 40.09 0.33 -1.19
N ILE A 778 39.83 0.13 -2.48
CA ILE A 778 39.97 -1.15 -3.19
C ILE A 778 41.07 -1.04 -4.24
N ASP A 779 42.00 -2.00 -4.27
CA ASP A 779 42.99 -2.11 -5.34
C ASP A 779 42.28 -2.33 -6.70
N TYR A 780 42.45 -1.37 -7.62
CA TYR A 780 41.80 -1.39 -8.93
C TYR A 780 42.83 -1.48 -10.05
N SER A 781 42.64 -2.50 -10.88
CA SER A 781 43.48 -2.86 -12.02
C SER A 781 42.60 -3.06 -13.26
N ASP A 782 42.99 -2.43 -14.37
CA ASP A 782 42.31 -2.52 -15.67
C ASP A 782 42.53 -3.89 -16.37
N ASP A 783 43.34 -4.80 -15.78
CA ASP A 783 43.63 -6.14 -16.30
C ASP A 783 42.56 -7.20 -15.94
N GLY A 784 41.53 -6.80 -15.17
CA GLY A 784 40.45 -7.68 -14.71
C GLY A 784 40.76 -8.46 -13.43
N SER A 785 41.88 -8.18 -12.74
CA SER A 785 42.14 -8.67 -11.38
C SER A 785 41.46 -7.84 -10.28
N SER A 786 40.83 -6.72 -10.66
CA SER A 786 40.07 -5.82 -9.79
C SER A 786 38.86 -6.51 -9.14
N GLN A 787 38.61 -6.23 -7.86
CA GLN A 787 37.48 -6.81 -7.12
C GLN A 787 36.10 -6.32 -7.62
N ILE A 788 36.04 -5.11 -8.19
CA ILE A 788 34.83 -4.53 -8.80
C ILE A 788 34.99 -4.54 -10.31
N PHE A 789 34.14 -5.30 -10.99
CA PHE A 789 33.95 -5.17 -12.43
C PHE A 789 33.13 -3.92 -12.74
N HIS A 790 33.64 -2.99 -13.56
CA HIS A 790 32.86 -1.85 -14.07
C HIS A 790 32.41 -2.12 -15.50
N GLY A 791 31.11 -2.34 -15.70
CA GLY A 791 30.51 -2.58 -17.01
C GLY A 791 29.66 -1.41 -17.50
N TRP A 792 29.82 -1.04 -18.77
CA TRP A 792 28.78 -0.28 -19.49
C TRP A 792 27.52 -1.16 -19.57
N ASP A 793 26.39 -0.64 -19.13
CA ASP A 793 25.09 -1.31 -19.23
C ASP A 793 24.80 -1.80 -20.67
N VAL A 794 24.10 -2.93 -20.76
CA VAL A 794 23.78 -3.58 -22.04
C VAL A 794 22.56 -2.94 -22.70
N ALA A 795 21.55 -2.51 -21.94
CA ALA A 795 20.35 -1.90 -22.50
C ALA A 795 20.66 -0.55 -23.13
N HIS A 796 21.44 0.30 -22.48
CA HIS A 796 21.90 1.58 -23.05
C HIS A 796 22.81 1.39 -24.28
N ARG A 797 23.68 0.37 -24.29
CA ARG A 797 24.47 0.03 -25.50
C ARG A 797 23.59 -0.43 -26.67
N LEU A 798 22.55 -1.22 -26.40
CA LEU A 798 21.56 -1.61 -27.41
C LEU A 798 20.72 -0.42 -27.87
N GLU A 799 20.36 0.51 -26.97
CA GLU A 799 19.64 1.74 -27.34
C GLU A 799 20.50 2.63 -28.23
N LEU A 800 21.77 2.87 -27.90
CA LEU A 800 22.68 3.65 -28.73
C LEU A 800 22.90 2.99 -30.09
N ALA A 801 23.16 1.68 -30.14
CA ALA A 801 23.27 0.95 -31.40
C ALA A 801 21.97 1.05 -32.24
N HIS A 802 20.80 1.08 -31.61
CA HIS A 802 19.51 1.28 -32.27
C HIS A 802 19.32 2.74 -32.74
N GLN A 803 19.71 3.74 -31.95
CA GLN A 803 19.68 5.15 -32.32
C GLN A 803 20.66 5.45 -33.48
N ASP A 804 21.87 4.89 -33.46
CA ASP A 804 22.87 5.07 -34.51
C ASP A 804 22.47 4.32 -35.79
N ALA A 805 21.92 3.12 -35.68
CA ALA A 805 21.27 2.45 -36.82
C ALA A 805 20.13 3.30 -37.40
N HIS A 806 19.37 4.05 -36.59
CA HIS A 806 18.36 5.01 -37.05
C HIS A 806 18.92 6.35 -37.57
N ARG A 807 20.19 6.70 -37.28
CA ARG A 807 20.87 7.88 -37.82
C ARG A 807 21.50 7.59 -39.19
N GLU A 808 22.04 6.39 -39.39
CA GLU A 808 22.70 6.00 -40.64
C GLU A 808 21.80 5.21 -41.60
N VAL A 809 20.71 4.60 -41.12
CA VAL A 809 19.77 3.85 -41.96
C VAL A 809 18.35 4.38 -41.77
N ASP A 810 17.72 4.75 -42.89
CA ASP A 810 16.27 4.96 -42.92
C ASP A 810 15.54 3.61 -42.84
N LEU A 811 15.47 3.09 -41.61
CA LEU A 811 14.69 1.92 -41.22
C LEU A 811 13.18 2.11 -41.46
N ARG A 812 12.72 3.36 -41.62
CA ARG A 812 11.34 3.67 -41.99
C ARG A 812 11.12 3.38 -43.47
N GLY A 813 12.02 3.82 -44.35
CA GLY A 813 12.01 3.48 -45.78
C GLY A 813 12.27 1.99 -46.07
N THR A 814 13.10 1.31 -45.28
CA THR A 814 13.30 -0.14 -45.45
C THR A 814 12.13 -1.01 -44.95
N LEU A 815 11.26 -0.49 -44.07
CA LEU A 815 10.00 -1.14 -43.70
C LEU A 815 8.78 -0.66 -44.50
N HIS A 816 8.84 0.53 -45.11
CA HIS A 816 7.82 1.09 -46.00
C HIS A 816 8.41 1.34 -47.40
N ALA A 817 8.33 0.31 -48.25
CA ALA A 817 9.03 0.19 -49.54
C ALA A 817 8.73 1.26 -50.61
N GLU A 818 7.88 2.25 -50.34
CA GLU A 818 7.65 3.42 -51.19
C GLU A 818 8.72 4.52 -51.00
N ILE A 819 9.55 4.44 -49.95
CA ILE A 819 10.61 5.41 -49.64
C ILE A 819 11.99 4.74 -49.82
N GLN A 820 12.73 5.14 -50.86
CA GLN A 820 13.99 4.49 -51.25
C GLN A 820 15.19 4.94 -50.38
N GLY A 821 15.62 4.07 -49.45
CA GLY A 821 16.88 4.19 -48.70
C GLY A 821 17.90 3.11 -49.09
N LYS A 822 19.19 3.47 -49.15
CA LYS A 822 20.31 2.53 -49.35
C LYS A 822 20.94 2.13 -48.01
N VAL A 823 21.49 0.92 -47.93
CA VAL A 823 22.12 0.37 -46.71
C VAL A 823 23.48 1.05 -46.43
N GLY A 824 23.78 1.28 -45.16
CA GLY A 824 25.03 1.88 -44.69
C GLY A 824 26.26 0.97 -44.84
N LYS A 825 27.43 1.58 -45.08
CA LYS A 825 28.68 0.85 -45.42
C LYS A 825 29.20 -0.06 -44.31
N ASP A 826 28.97 0.29 -43.06
CA ASP A 826 29.58 -0.45 -41.93
C ASP A 826 28.78 -1.73 -41.59
N PHE A 827 27.52 -1.83 -42.02
CA PHE A 827 26.78 -3.08 -42.06
C PHE A 827 27.36 -4.06 -43.10
N GLU A 828 27.67 -3.56 -44.31
CA GLU A 828 28.35 -4.39 -45.33
C GLU A 828 29.75 -4.81 -44.83
N ARG A 829 30.56 -3.91 -44.26
CA ARG A 829 31.87 -4.27 -43.68
C ARG A 829 31.78 -5.33 -42.57
N THR A 830 30.80 -5.23 -41.68
CA THR A 830 30.64 -6.21 -40.59
C THR A 830 30.20 -7.57 -41.11
N ARG A 831 29.39 -7.59 -42.19
CA ARG A 831 29.00 -8.79 -42.94
C ARG A 831 30.17 -9.38 -43.73
N GLU A 832 31.00 -8.56 -44.36
CA GLU A 832 32.24 -8.96 -45.06
C GLU A 832 33.22 -9.60 -44.07
N ALA A 833 33.56 -8.92 -42.97
CA ALA A 833 34.47 -9.42 -41.93
C ALA A 833 33.96 -10.72 -41.28
N ALA A 834 32.66 -10.86 -41.05
CA ALA A 834 32.08 -12.12 -40.59
C ALA A 834 32.24 -13.25 -41.64
N GLY A 835 32.12 -12.92 -42.93
CA GLY A 835 32.40 -13.83 -44.05
C GLY A 835 33.87 -14.26 -44.11
N GLU A 836 34.81 -13.32 -43.96
CA GLU A 836 36.27 -13.58 -43.91
C GLU A 836 36.63 -14.51 -42.74
N LEU A 837 35.98 -14.32 -41.58
CA LEU A 837 36.14 -15.17 -40.39
C LEU A 837 35.39 -16.51 -40.48
N GLY A 838 34.62 -16.77 -41.55
CA GLY A 838 33.81 -17.97 -41.72
C GLY A 838 32.62 -18.08 -40.75
N VAL A 839 32.27 -16.99 -40.05
CA VAL A 839 31.21 -16.94 -39.04
C VAL A 839 29.89 -16.56 -39.71
N ARG A 840 28.79 -17.27 -39.39
CA ARG A 840 27.46 -16.87 -39.87
C ARG A 840 27.06 -15.52 -39.29
N PHE A 841 27.05 -14.51 -40.15
CA PHE A 841 26.48 -13.20 -39.84
C PHE A 841 24.96 -13.29 -39.73
N TYR A 842 24.44 -13.17 -38.51
CA TYR A 842 23.00 -13.06 -38.25
C TYR A 842 22.62 -11.58 -38.14
N SER A 843 21.89 -11.07 -39.15
CA SER A 843 21.26 -9.76 -39.05
C SER A 843 20.23 -9.78 -37.89
N PRO A 844 20.21 -8.78 -36.99
CA PRO A 844 19.27 -8.73 -35.87
C PRO A 844 17.86 -8.39 -36.36
N VAL A 845 17.13 -9.42 -36.81
CA VAL A 845 15.74 -9.30 -37.24
C VAL A 845 14.87 -9.01 -36.02
N ALA A 846 14.30 -7.81 -35.97
CA ALA A 846 13.26 -7.46 -35.01
C ALA A 846 12.08 -8.45 -35.13
N SER A 847 11.57 -8.88 -33.97
CA SER A 847 10.64 -9.99 -33.80
C SER A 847 9.50 -10.04 -34.83
N ARG A 848 9.51 -11.06 -35.70
CA ARG A 848 8.28 -11.60 -36.33
C ARG A 848 7.92 -12.91 -35.65
N HIS A 849 6.66 -13.09 -35.32
CA HIS A 849 6.16 -14.40 -34.87
C HIS A 849 6.35 -15.44 -35.97
N PHE A 850 6.86 -16.62 -35.62
CA PHE A 850 6.69 -17.81 -36.43
C PHE A 850 5.26 -18.33 -36.25
N PRO A 851 4.47 -18.52 -37.32
CA PRO A 851 3.32 -19.40 -37.25
C PRO A 851 3.81 -20.85 -37.09
N THR A 852 3.13 -21.64 -36.27
CA THR A 852 3.39 -23.08 -36.13
C THR A 852 2.96 -23.81 -37.39
N ALA A 853 3.92 -24.11 -38.27
CA ALA A 853 3.70 -25.00 -39.40
C ALA A 853 3.95 -26.46 -38.96
N GLU A 854 3.00 -27.35 -39.26
CA GLU A 854 3.13 -28.77 -38.98
C GLU A 854 4.17 -29.42 -39.91
N LEU A 855 5.09 -30.20 -39.33
CA LEU A 855 6.00 -31.07 -40.10
C LEU A 855 5.87 -32.52 -39.61
N GLY A 856 4.75 -33.13 -39.97
CA GLY A 856 4.64 -34.58 -40.02
C GLY A 856 5.46 -35.12 -41.20
N GLY A 857 6.65 -35.66 -40.93
CA GLY A 857 7.53 -36.22 -41.96
C GLY A 857 8.44 -37.30 -41.35
N ALA A 858 8.26 -38.55 -41.78
CA ALA A 858 8.98 -39.68 -41.19
C ALA A 858 10.43 -39.78 -41.69
N ALA A 859 11.35 -40.03 -40.76
CA ALA A 859 12.70 -40.52 -41.04
C ALA A 859 12.98 -41.73 -40.12
N GLN A 860 13.68 -42.74 -40.64
CA GLN A 860 13.78 -44.06 -40.02
C GLN A 860 15.07 -44.27 -39.22
N SER A 861 15.02 -45.31 -38.39
CA SER A 861 16.09 -45.94 -37.60
C SER A 861 17.52 -45.92 -38.16
N GLY A 862 18.49 -45.72 -37.24
CA GLY A 862 19.93 -45.95 -37.44
C GLY A 862 20.75 -44.74 -36.97
N GLY A 863 21.85 -44.89 -36.23
CA GLY A 863 22.47 -46.08 -35.64
C GLY A 863 23.48 -45.65 -34.56
N SER A 864 24.19 -46.60 -33.93
CA SER A 864 25.16 -46.30 -32.87
C SER A 864 26.42 -45.58 -33.37
N TYR A 865 26.87 -44.56 -32.65
CA TYR A 865 28.14 -44.61 -31.91
C TYR A 865 28.17 -43.60 -30.75
#